data_AF-A0A7V3SUG4-F1
#
_entry.id   AF-A0A7V3SUG4-F1
#
_cell.length_a   1.000
_cell.length_b   1.000
_cell.length_c   1.000
_cell.angle_alpha   90.00
_cell.angle_beta   90.00
_cell.angle_gamma   90.00
#
_symmetry.space_group_name_H-M   'P 1'
#
loop_
_entity.id
_entity.type
_entity.pdbx_description
1 polymer ?
#
loop_
_entity_poly.entity_id
_entity_poly.type
_entity_poly.pdbx_seq_one_letter_code
_entity_poly.pdbx_strand_id
1 'polypeptide(L)'
;MSKFSENSLNKVFRAIGNETRTKILLKLYSSKESSFTDLMLDLNMSPRKDSGKFAHHLKILIEAGLVRENEEKRKYELTDFGEEVVLLLQKIKGDIIKREGKYLVRTSNLTMEPFERRKIVEALMREAKAPRSIAEEIAKEAEERILKSNIKYLTAPLIREIVNSILLERNYEDYRHAMTRLGLPVYDVEKIINEKTPTITSPLTTYLRAGNSVMSEYALIKELPRDISDAHISGAINLNNLSFWGVMPETIHHNIKKVLNNDLTFDNLSSAFIPKISKAKTIDEALENTIKITQLVENQISVGQVIDDINVMLSHFISGISYDDIFAKVRKMIISLNQIPGILRSPRSVAIGLRLDKSLEKDGFFEEKVLLFKAFIEALTIGDEGKRPFLTPLPIIKMDKFVFESTNFDEEIYKVCELVHKWCTPIIVNSEWENNIESSYCWDLSRIDSSLGERNNTGTLNTVIINLPRIALESKGDDSLFFSKLEETINLSINAINYGKEKIKEKLVRGTLPFLSLEVDGESYYCMDEGYGRIGFAGLFEATRIHMNKDIHQEKEALNFSKKIVEKTLELLKDHPKIKITEISIEDPSRRLFIADGIRYGFRIIEEKVNGRISKYSMNTIIPYDIYVPLNRRIEIEGIFHKKMLGGNCLNIPLIEPIPPKDTFYKYLKEIIYNNRVAAFTFSLDFTYCKKCGILMHGKRERCDYCGRSLAALEYYSKNVNTYMIDTNNETKNVKGYLL
;
A
#
# COMPACT_ATOMS: atom_id res chain seq x y z
N MET A 1 -63.58 -32.32 -34.37
CA MET A 1 -62.84 -31.41 -33.45
C MET A 1 -62.12 -30.25 -34.17
N SER A 2 -61.92 -30.24 -35.50
CA SER A 2 -61.12 -29.19 -36.18
C SER A 2 -61.79 -27.83 -36.38
N LYS A 3 -63.11 -27.74 -36.63
CA LYS A 3 -63.81 -26.45 -36.81
C LYS A 3 -63.99 -25.64 -35.51
N PHE A 4 -64.03 -26.31 -34.36
CA PHE A 4 -64.23 -25.65 -33.06
C PHE A 4 -62.93 -25.01 -32.55
N SER A 5 -61.75 -25.60 -32.84
CA SER A 5 -60.45 -25.05 -32.44
C SER A 5 -60.01 -23.86 -33.31
N GLU A 6 -60.29 -23.88 -34.61
CA GLU A 6 -60.01 -22.73 -35.51
C GLU A 6 -60.81 -21.49 -35.15
N ASN A 7 -62.07 -21.66 -34.75
CA ASN A 7 -62.93 -20.54 -34.40
C ASN A 7 -62.50 -19.88 -33.07
N SER A 8 -62.04 -20.67 -32.10
CA SER A 8 -61.45 -20.17 -30.85
C SER A 8 -60.11 -19.46 -31.07
N LEU A 9 -59.24 -20.01 -31.93
CA LEU A 9 -57.96 -19.39 -32.27
C LEU A 9 -58.15 -18.03 -32.98
N ASN A 10 -59.10 -17.94 -33.91
CA ASN A 10 -59.43 -16.69 -34.59
C ASN A 10 -59.96 -15.60 -33.64
N LYS A 11 -60.71 -16.00 -32.59
CA LYS A 11 -61.13 -15.07 -31.54
C LYS A 11 -59.95 -14.50 -30.77
N VAL A 12 -58.97 -15.31 -30.42
CA VAL A 12 -57.73 -14.88 -29.74
C VAL A 12 -56.93 -13.93 -30.62
N PHE A 13 -56.69 -14.27 -31.89
CA PHE A 13 -55.97 -13.36 -32.81
C PHE A 13 -56.69 -12.03 -33.04
N ARG A 14 -58.02 -12.06 -33.18
CA ARG A 14 -58.82 -10.83 -33.26
C ARG A 14 -58.80 -10.05 -31.95
N ALA A 15 -58.69 -10.71 -30.80
CA ALA A 15 -58.58 -10.09 -29.49
C ALA A 15 -57.28 -9.30 -29.34
N ILE A 16 -56.14 -9.93 -29.65
CA ILE A 16 -54.80 -9.35 -29.50
C ILE A 16 -54.39 -8.42 -30.64
N GLY A 17 -55.07 -8.45 -31.79
CA GLY A 17 -54.78 -7.60 -32.95
C GLY A 17 -55.18 -6.13 -32.82
N ASN A 18 -55.60 -5.67 -31.64
CA ASN A 18 -55.98 -4.27 -31.39
C ASN A 18 -55.19 -3.70 -30.22
N GLU A 19 -54.60 -2.53 -30.45
CA GLU A 19 -53.65 -1.88 -29.56
C GLU A 19 -54.19 -1.69 -28.13
N THR A 20 -55.45 -1.24 -27.98
CA THR A 20 -56.05 -1.02 -26.66
C THR A 20 -56.18 -2.32 -25.87
N ARG A 21 -56.61 -3.40 -26.52
CA ARG A 21 -56.73 -4.73 -25.90
C ARG A 21 -55.38 -5.32 -25.52
N THR A 22 -54.36 -5.17 -26.36
CA THR A 22 -52.98 -5.56 -26.04
C THR A 22 -52.45 -4.81 -24.82
N LYS A 23 -52.73 -3.50 -24.70
CA LYS A 23 -52.32 -2.70 -23.54
C LYS A 23 -53.03 -3.12 -22.26
N ILE A 24 -54.33 -3.47 -22.32
CA ILE A 24 -55.07 -4.04 -21.19
C ILE A 24 -54.38 -5.31 -20.69
N LEU A 25 -54.08 -6.25 -21.59
CA LEU A 25 -53.43 -7.52 -21.25
C LEU A 25 -52.05 -7.31 -20.61
N LEU A 26 -51.22 -6.42 -21.18
CA LEU A 26 -49.90 -6.09 -20.62
C LEU A 26 -49.99 -5.41 -19.25
N LYS A 27 -50.98 -4.54 -19.04
CA LYS A 27 -51.20 -3.90 -17.75
C LYS A 27 -51.59 -4.95 -16.71
N LEU A 28 -52.58 -5.79 -17.00
CA LEU A 28 -53.01 -6.86 -16.11
C LEU A 28 -51.88 -7.85 -15.79
N TYR A 29 -51.01 -8.15 -16.75
CA TYR A 29 -49.81 -8.97 -16.49
C TYR A 29 -48.87 -8.30 -15.47
N SER A 30 -48.71 -6.97 -15.54
CA SER A 30 -47.83 -6.23 -14.62
C SER A 30 -48.44 -5.99 -13.23
N SER A 31 -49.74 -5.72 -13.15
CA SER A 31 -50.46 -5.40 -11.90
C SER A 31 -51.12 -6.62 -11.25
N LYS A 32 -51.12 -7.77 -11.92
CA LYS A 32 -51.83 -9.03 -11.59
C LYS A 32 -53.35 -8.92 -11.64
N GLU A 33 -53.93 -7.95 -10.93
CA GLU A 33 -55.36 -7.63 -10.93
C GLU A 33 -55.58 -6.11 -10.98
N SER A 34 -56.65 -5.63 -11.63
CA SER A 34 -56.97 -4.20 -11.67
C SER A 34 -58.46 -3.94 -11.83
N SER A 35 -58.95 -2.83 -11.27
CA SER A 35 -60.36 -2.44 -11.39
C SER A 35 -60.66 -1.88 -12.78
N PHE A 36 -61.94 -1.87 -13.15
CA PHE A 36 -62.41 -1.29 -14.42
C PHE A 36 -61.95 0.17 -14.60
N THR A 37 -62.09 0.98 -13.56
CA THR A 37 -61.75 2.41 -13.58
C THR A 37 -60.24 2.62 -13.66
N ASP A 38 -59.45 1.83 -12.95
CA ASP A 38 -57.98 1.95 -12.94
C ASP A 38 -57.39 1.60 -14.31
N LEU A 39 -57.89 0.52 -14.93
CA LEU A 39 -57.49 0.13 -16.28
C LEU A 39 -57.82 1.22 -17.32
N MET A 40 -58.96 1.91 -17.18
CA MET A 40 -59.29 3.02 -18.06
C MET A 40 -58.34 4.21 -17.89
N LEU A 41 -58.04 4.58 -16.65
CA LEU A 41 -57.13 5.70 -16.34
C LEU A 41 -55.71 5.41 -16.85
N ASP A 42 -55.22 4.18 -16.65
CA ASP A 42 -53.90 3.75 -17.13
C ASP A 42 -53.77 3.79 -18.67
N LEU A 43 -54.89 3.70 -19.38
CA LEU A 43 -54.94 3.77 -20.84
C LEU A 43 -55.27 5.17 -21.37
N ASN A 44 -55.30 6.19 -20.50
CA ASN A 44 -55.72 7.55 -20.79
C ASN A 44 -57.15 7.64 -21.40
N MET A 45 -58.04 6.71 -21.03
CA MET A 45 -59.44 6.73 -21.45
C MET A 45 -60.31 7.39 -20.36
N SER A 46 -61.27 8.23 -20.75
CA SER A 46 -62.12 8.93 -19.80
C SER A 46 -63.23 8.01 -19.27
N PRO A 47 -63.33 7.77 -17.95
CA PRO A 47 -64.41 6.95 -17.38
C PRO A 47 -65.82 7.50 -17.66
N ARG A 48 -65.95 8.79 -17.99
CA ARG A 48 -67.24 9.43 -18.32
C ARG A 48 -67.61 9.34 -19.80
N LYS A 49 -66.63 9.37 -20.71
CA LYS A 49 -66.88 9.41 -22.17
C LYS A 49 -66.63 8.07 -22.87
N ASP A 50 -65.68 7.29 -22.39
CA ASP A 50 -65.15 6.11 -23.10
C ASP A 50 -65.54 4.78 -22.45
N SER A 51 -66.35 4.80 -21.38
CA SER A 51 -66.69 3.61 -20.59
C SER A 51 -67.33 2.49 -21.43
N GLY A 52 -68.29 2.83 -22.30
CA GLY A 52 -68.91 1.84 -23.19
C GLY A 52 -67.93 1.22 -24.19
N LYS A 53 -66.97 2.02 -24.69
CA LYS A 53 -65.93 1.56 -25.62
C LYS A 53 -64.91 0.67 -24.91
N PHE A 54 -64.52 1.02 -23.69
CA PHE A 54 -63.62 0.21 -22.88
C PHE A 54 -64.28 -1.12 -22.46
N ALA A 55 -65.54 -1.09 -22.02
CA ALA A 55 -66.33 -2.29 -21.70
C ALA A 55 -66.40 -3.25 -22.89
N HIS A 56 -66.56 -2.72 -24.11
CA HIS A 56 -66.53 -3.52 -25.32
C HIS A 56 -65.18 -4.24 -25.53
N HIS A 57 -64.06 -3.55 -25.33
CA HIS A 57 -62.72 -4.16 -25.43
C HIS A 57 -62.51 -5.26 -24.39
N LEU A 58 -62.91 -5.01 -23.14
CA LEU A 58 -62.76 -5.95 -22.04
C LEU A 58 -63.65 -7.19 -22.24
N LYS A 59 -64.89 -6.99 -22.70
CA LYS A 59 -65.81 -8.08 -23.06
C LYS A 59 -65.20 -9.00 -24.11
N ILE A 60 -64.56 -8.46 -25.15
CA ILE A 60 -63.91 -9.30 -26.18
C ILE A 60 -62.72 -10.09 -25.61
N LEU A 61 -61.96 -9.51 -24.67
CA LEU A 61 -60.86 -10.22 -24.00
C LEU A 61 -61.38 -11.38 -23.12
N ILE A 62 -62.51 -11.18 -22.45
CA ILE A 62 -63.19 -12.20 -21.66
C ILE A 62 -63.78 -13.30 -22.55
N GLU A 63 -64.46 -12.93 -23.64
CA GLU A 63 -65.00 -13.89 -24.62
C GLU A 63 -63.91 -14.71 -25.34
N ALA A 64 -62.71 -14.15 -25.46
CA ALA A 64 -61.53 -14.84 -25.98
C ALA A 64 -60.82 -15.71 -24.93
N GLY A 65 -61.29 -15.72 -23.67
CA GLY A 65 -60.73 -16.50 -22.58
C GLY A 65 -59.37 -16.00 -22.08
N LEU A 66 -58.99 -14.75 -22.37
CA LEU A 66 -57.70 -14.17 -22.00
C LEU A 66 -57.73 -13.41 -20.67
N VAL A 67 -58.92 -12.91 -20.29
CA VAL A 67 -59.16 -12.14 -19.06
C VAL A 67 -60.35 -12.76 -18.36
N ARG A 68 -60.34 -12.80 -17.03
CA ARG A 68 -61.50 -13.15 -16.21
C ARG A 68 -61.79 -12.04 -15.20
N GLU A 69 -63.06 -11.92 -14.84
CA GLU A 69 -63.50 -11.02 -13.78
C GLU A 69 -63.57 -11.80 -12.47
N ASN A 70 -62.98 -11.26 -11.42
CA ASN A 70 -63.16 -11.71 -10.06
C ASN A 70 -64.35 -10.94 -9.46
N GLU A 71 -65.52 -11.59 -9.45
CA GLU A 71 -66.79 -10.97 -9.03
C GLU A 71 -66.78 -10.53 -7.56
N GLU A 72 -66.04 -11.21 -6.68
CA GLU A 72 -65.92 -10.85 -5.25
C GLU A 72 -65.12 -9.55 -5.06
N LYS A 73 -64.08 -9.34 -5.87
CA LYS A 73 -63.18 -8.18 -5.76
C LYS A 73 -63.51 -7.05 -6.73
N ARG A 74 -64.43 -7.26 -7.68
CA ARG A 74 -64.73 -6.35 -8.81
C ARG A 74 -63.47 -5.91 -9.57
N LYS A 75 -62.58 -6.86 -9.82
CA LYS A 75 -61.31 -6.66 -10.53
C LYS A 75 -61.17 -7.67 -11.66
N TYR A 76 -60.37 -7.32 -12.65
CA TYR A 76 -60.02 -8.18 -13.77
C TYR A 76 -58.60 -8.69 -13.59
N GLU A 77 -58.38 -9.93 -14.00
CA GLU A 77 -57.07 -10.58 -14.01
C GLU A 77 -56.92 -11.45 -15.27
N LEU A 78 -55.69 -11.84 -15.59
CA LEU A 78 -55.43 -12.76 -16.69
C LEU A 78 -55.85 -14.19 -16.30
N THR A 79 -56.30 -14.96 -17.29
CA THR A 79 -56.35 -16.41 -17.17
C THR A 79 -54.96 -17.00 -17.41
N ASP A 80 -54.72 -18.27 -17.05
CA ASP A 80 -53.44 -18.95 -17.32
C ASP A 80 -53.09 -18.90 -18.82
N PHE A 81 -54.09 -19.11 -19.69
CA PHE A 81 -53.93 -18.97 -21.14
C PHE A 81 -53.68 -17.51 -21.57
N GLY A 82 -54.30 -16.54 -20.90
CA GLY A 82 -54.03 -15.11 -21.10
C GLY A 82 -52.58 -14.74 -20.77
N GLU A 83 -52.01 -15.31 -19.71
CA GLU A 83 -50.59 -15.12 -19.35
C GLU A 83 -49.66 -15.71 -20.41
N GLU A 84 -49.92 -16.93 -20.89
CA GLU A 84 -49.16 -17.55 -21.98
C GLU A 84 -49.17 -16.70 -23.25
N VAL A 85 -50.33 -16.14 -23.60
CA VAL A 85 -50.49 -15.24 -24.76
C VAL A 85 -49.72 -13.92 -24.56
N VAL A 86 -49.71 -13.36 -23.35
CA VAL A 86 -48.91 -12.15 -23.05
C VAL A 86 -47.41 -12.43 -23.15
N LEU A 87 -46.94 -13.57 -22.64
CA LEU A 87 -45.55 -13.99 -22.77
C LEU A 87 -45.14 -14.14 -24.24
N LEU A 88 -46.01 -14.72 -25.08
CA LEU A 88 -45.80 -14.81 -26.52
C LEU A 88 -45.75 -13.42 -27.18
N LEU A 89 -46.64 -12.50 -26.81
CA LEU A 89 -46.63 -11.12 -27.30
C LEU A 89 -45.35 -10.36 -26.90
N GLN A 90 -44.85 -10.54 -25.68
CA GLN A 90 -43.58 -9.96 -25.23
C GLN A 90 -42.40 -10.55 -26.00
N LYS A 91 -42.41 -11.86 -26.28
CA LYS A 91 -41.41 -12.52 -27.13
C LYS A 91 -41.42 -11.94 -28.55
N ILE A 92 -42.58 -11.84 -29.19
CA ILE A 92 -42.75 -11.25 -30.53
C ILE A 92 -42.29 -9.79 -30.54
N LYS A 93 -42.66 -8.99 -29.51
CA LYS A 93 -42.21 -7.60 -29.37
C LYS A 93 -40.69 -7.51 -29.22
N GLY A 94 -40.09 -8.38 -28.42
CA GLY A 94 -38.64 -8.51 -28.31
C GLY A 94 -38.00 -8.83 -29.66
N ASP A 95 -38.58 -9.75 -30.43
CA ASP A 95 -38.08 -10.12 -31.75
C ASP A 95 -38.26 -9.00 -32.81
N ILE A 96 -39.30 -8.15 -32.68
CA ILE A 96 -39.47 -6.94 -33.49
C ILE A 96 -38.40 -5.90 -33.14
N ILE A 97 -38.15 -5.65 -31.86
CA ILE A 97 -37.08 -4.74 -31.40
C ILE A 97 -35.70 -5.23 -31.87
N LYS A 98 -35.47 -6.56 -31.85
CA LYS A 98 -34.27 -7.19 -32.43
C LYS A 98 -34.16 -6.96 -33.93
N ARG A 99 -35.27 -6.97 -34.68
CA ARG A 99 -35.30 -6.66 -36.13
C ARG A 99 -35.06 -5.18 -36.45
N GLU A 100 -35.43 -4.27 -35.53
CA GLU A 100 -35.27 -2.82 -35.71
C GLU A 100 -33.93 -2.25 -35.20
N GLY A 101 -33.06 -3.08 -34.60
CA GLY A 101 -31.65 -2.76 -34.37
C GLY A 101 -31.32 -1.67 -33.35
N LYS A 102 -32.14 -1.47 -32.30
CA LYS A 102 -31.91 -0.39 -31.30
C LYS A 102 -31.64 -0.92 -29.90
N TYR A 103 -30.55 -1.65 -29.71
CA TYR A 103 -29.94 -1.73 -28.37
C TYR A 103 -29.18 -0.43 -28.11
N LEU A 104 -29.51 0.26 -27.03
CA LEU A 104 -28.71 1.38 -26.54
C LEU A 104 -27.70 0.85 -25.53
N VAL A 105 -26.43 1.16 -25.77
CA VAL A 105 -25.30 0.80 -24.94
C VAL A 105 -24.87 2.03 -24.15
N ARG A 106 -24.78 1.89 -22.83
CA ARG A 106 -24.04 2.86 -22.01
C ARG A 106 -22.54 2.63 -22.23
N THR A 107 -21.87 3.59 -22.86
CA THR A 107 -20.45 3.51 -23.17
C THR A 107 -19.58 3.88 -21.97
N SER A 108 -18.28 3.60 -22.07
CA SER A 108 -17.28 4.03 -21.09
C SER A 108 -17.14 5.56 -20.99
N ASN A 109 -17.58 6.30 -22.01
CA ASN A 109 -17.62 7.77 -22.01
C ASN A 109 -18.89 8.33 -21.34
N LEU A 110 -19.65 7.48 -20.65
CA LEU A 110 -20.90 7.83 -19.96
C LEU A 110 -22.00 8.34 -20.93
N THR A 111 -21.92 8.00 -22.21
CA THR A 111 -22.94 8.29 -23.24
C THR A 111 -23.82 7.07 -23.52
N MET A 112 -25.00 7.30 -24.11
CA MET A 112 -25.86 6.24 -24.65
C MET A 112 -25.72 6.21 -26.18
N GLU A 113 -25.25 5.09 -26.72
CA GLU A 113 -25.00 4.93 -28.17
C GLU A 113 -25.68 3.67 -28.70
N PRO A 114 -26.05 3.61 -30.00
CA PRO A 114 -26.51 2.37 -30.61
C PRO A 114 -25.45 1.26 -30.51
N PHE A 115 -25.89 0.03 -30.31
CA PHE A 115 -25.03 -1.14 -30.37
C PHE A 115 -24.50 -1.32 -31.80
N GLU A 116 -23.18 -1.38 -31.93
CA GLU A 116 -22.49 -1.60 -33.20
C GLU A 116 -21.44 -2.70 -33.04
N ARG A 117 -21.63 -3.85 -33.71
CA ARG A 117 -20.66 -4.96 -33.72
C ARG A 117 -19.25 -4.51 -34.09
N ARG A 118 -19.13 -3.55 -35.02
CA ARG A 118 -17.85 -3.01 -35.47
C ARG A 118 -16.97 -2.49 -34.32
N LYS A 119 -17.57 -1.91 -33.28
CA LYS A 119 -16.84 -1.42 -32.09
C LYS A 119 -16.19 -2.57 -31.30
N ILE A 120 -16.79 -3.76 -31.29
CA ILE A 120 -16.18 -4.96 -30.68
C ILE A 120 -14.96 -5.41 -31.48
N VAL A 121 -15.08 -5.46 -32.82
CA VAL A 121 -13.97 -5.81 -33.72
C VAL A 121 -12.80 -4.84 -33.53
N GLU A 122 -13.08 -3.53 -33.57
CA GLU A 122 -12.06 -2.48 -33.38
C GLU A 122 -11.40 -2.56 -32.00
N ALA A 123 -12.17 -2.84 -30.93
CA ALA A 123 -11.61 -3.03 -29.59
C ALA A 123 -10.67 -4.24 -29.52
N LEU A 124 -11.07 -5.40 -30.06
CA LEU A 124 -10.23 -6.61 -30.10
C LEU A 124 -8.95 -6.40 -30.91
N MET A 125 -9.03 -5.71 -32.05
CA MET A 125 -7.86 -5.39 -32.87
C MET A 125 -6.92 -4.39 -32.17
N ARG A 126 -7.48 -3.36 -31.53
CA ARG A 126 -6.70 -2.29 -30.90
C ARG A 126 -6.05 -2.72 -29.58
N GLU A 127 -6.82 -3.38 -28.72
CA GLU A 127 -6.42 -3.67 -27.34
C GLU A 127 -5.75 -5.06 -27.23
N ALA A 128 -6.32 -6.07 -27.90
CA ALA A 128 -5.79 -7.43 -27.87
C ALA A 128 -4.87 -7.76 -29.06
N LYS A 129 -4.71 -6.85 -30.02
CA LYS A 129 -3.96 -7.09 -31.27
C LYS A 129 -4.43 -8.35 -32.01
N ALA A 130 -5.72 -8.70 -31.87
CA ALA A 130 -6.29 -9.88 -32.50
C ALA A 130 -6.35 -9.71 -34.04
N PRO A 131 -6.06 -10.75 -34.84
CA PRO A 131 -6.30 -10.74 -36.27
C PRO A 131 -7.76 -10.40 -36.58
N ARG A 132 -7.96 -9.64 -37.66
CA ARG A 132 -9.30 -9.17 -38.05
C ARG A 132 -10.32 -10.30 -38.21
N SER A 133 -9.91 -11.44 -38.78
CA SER A 133 -10.77 -12.62 -38.97
C SER A 133 -11.29 -13.17 -37.64
N ILE A 134 -10.40 -13.34 -36.66
CA ILE A 134 -10.76 -13.79 -35.30
C ILE A 134 -11.65 -12.74 -34.63
N ALA A 135 -11.29 -11.46 -34.72
CA ALA A 135 -12.06 -10.38 -34.12
C ALA A 135 -13.49 -10.30 -34.69
N GLU A 136 -13.67 -10.47 -36.00
CA GLU A 136 -14.98 -10.51 -36.67
C GLU A 136 -15.82 -11.72 -36.23
N GLU A 137 -15.21 -12.90 -36.09
CA GLU A 137 -15.88 -14.10 -35.64
C GLU A 137 -16.37 -13.98 -34.19
N ILE A 138 -15.49 -13.56 -33.28
CA ILE A 138 -15.82 -13.35 -31.86
C ILE A 138 -16.90 -12.27 -31.72
N ALA A 139 -16.79 -11.16 -32.46
CA ALA A 139 -17.77 -10.09 -32.41
C ALA A 139 -19.14 -10.53 -32.94
N LYS A 140 -19.18 -11.38 -33.98
CA LYS A 140 -20.43 -11.96 -34.50
C LYS A 140 -21.10 -12.84 -33.45
N GLU A 141 -20.33 -13.71 -32.81
CA GLU A 141 -20.87 -14.56 -31.75
C GLU A 141 -21.35 -13.75 -30.53
N ALA A 142 -20.59 -12.72 -30.13
CA ALA A 142 -20.99 -11.81 -29.06
C ALA A 142 -22.31 -11.09 -29.38
N GLU A 143 -22.47 -10.58 -30.61
CA GLU A 143 -23.71 -10.01 -31.11
C GLU A 143 -24.87 -11.01 -31.02
N GLU A 144 -24.69 -12.25 -31.49
CA GLU A 144 -25.72 -13.28 -31.41
C GLU A 144 -26.14 -13.59 -29.96
N ARG A 145 -25.19 -13.67 -29.02
CA ARG A 145 -25.48 -13.88 -27.59
C ARG A 145 -26.23 -12.71 -26.98
N ILE A 146 -25.83 -11.48 -27.29
CA ILE A 146 -26.51 -10.25 -26.83
C ILE A 146 -27.95 -10.21 -27.36
N LEU A 147 -28.17 -10.49 -28.64
CA LEU A 147 -29.50 -10.50 -29.26
C LEU A 147 -30.41 -11.62 -28.70
N LYS A 148 -29.84 -12.75 -28.28
CA LYS A 148 -30.60 -13.84 -27.63
C LYS A 148 -30.90 -13.57 -26.15
N SER A 149 -30.17 -12.65 -25.52
CA SER A 149 -30.34 -12.32 -24.12
C SER A 149 -31.54 -11.39 -23.85
N ASN A 150 -32.20 -11.54 -22.70
CA ASN A 150 -33.26 -10.62 -22.23
C ASN A 150 -32.69 -9.44 -21.43
N ILE A 151 -31.51 -8.92 -21.81
CA ILE A 151 -30.84 -7.84 -21.08
C ILE A 151 -31.60 -6.52 -21.29
N LYS A 152 -32.03 -5.90 -20.18
CA LYS A 152 -32.74 -4.61 -20.18
C LYS A 152 -31.82 -3.40 -20.40
N TYR A 153 -30.59 -3.47 -19.91
CA TYR A 153 -29.61 -2.38 -19.95
C TYR A 153 -28.25 -2.92 -20.41
N LEU A 154 -27.86 -2.56 -21.63
CA LEU A 154 -26.57 -2.98 -22.19
C LEU A 154 -25.50 -1.94 -21.85
N THR A 155 -24.34 -2.40 -21.36
CA THR A 155 -23.21 -1.53 -21.01
C THR A 155 -21.94 -2.05 -21.66
N ALA A 156 -20.98 -1.16 -21.94
CA ALA A 156 -19.69 -1.57 -22.50
C ALA A 156 -18.94 -2.63 -21.65
N PRO A 157 -18.94 -2.56 -20.29
CA PRO A 157 -18.40 -3.63 -19.46
C PRO A 157 -19.09 -4.98 -19.66
N LEU A 158 -20.42 -5.00 -19.75
CA LEU A 158 -21.17 -6.25 -19.95
C LEU A 158 -20.90 -6.88 -21.33
N ILE A 159 -20.77 -6.05 -22.37
CA ILE A 159 -20.34 -6.53 -23.69
C ILE A 159 -18.95 -7.17 -23.60
N ARG A 160 -18.02 -6.53 -22.88
CA ARG A 160 -16.66 -7.05 -22.68
C ARG A 160 -16.64 -8.38 -21.91
N GLU A 161 -17.49 -8.55 -20.91
CA GLU A 161 -17.64 -9.83 -20.20
C GLU A 161 -18.10 -10.96 -21.12
N ILE A 162 -19.09 -10.70 -21.98
CA ILE A 162 -19.56 -11.65 -22.99
C ILE A 162 -18.44 -12.02 -23.96
N VAL A 163 -17.72 -11.02 -24.47
CA VAL A 163 -16.57 -11.22 -25.37
C VAL A 163 -15.48 -12.05 -24.70
N ASN A 164 -15.12 -11.74 -23.45
CA ASN A 164 -14.10 -12.48 -22.71
C ASN A 164 -14.52 -13.94 -22.44
N SER A 165 -15.81 -14.20 -22.19
CA SER A 165 -16.34 -15.57 -22.09
C SER A 165 -16.13 -16.34 -23.39
N ILE A 166 -16.47 -15.74 -24.53
CA ILE A 166 -16.31 -16.38 -25.85
C ILE A 166 -14.82 -16.64 -26.15
N LEU A 167 -13.94 -15.70 -25.84
CA LEU A 167 -12.49 -15.88 -26.00
C LEU A 167 -11.98 -17.07 -25.19
N LEU A 168 -12.43 -17.23 -23.94
CA LEU A 168 -12.06 -18.39 -23.10
C LEU A 168 -12.60 -19.71 -23.67
N GLU A 169 -13.86 -19.75 -24.08
CA GLU A 169 -14.48 -20.96 -24.65
C GLU A 169 -13.79 -21.43 -25.94
N ARG A 170 -13.11 -20.52 -26.63
CA ARG A 170 -12.32 -20.79 -27.85
C ARG A 170 -10.83 -20.94 -27.61
N ASN A 171 -10.39 -21.03 -26.34
CA ASN A 171 -8.98 -21.15 -25.94
C ASN A 171 -8.10 -19.98 -26.39
N TYR A 172 -8.67 -18.77 -26.55
CA TYR A 172 -7.95 -17.54 -26.86
C TYR A 172 -7.58 -16.76 -25.59
N GLU A 173 -6.84 -17.41 -24.69
CA GLU A 173 -6.47 -16.86 -23.38
C GLU A 173 -5.66 -15.57 -23.49
N ASP A 174 -4.73 -15.47 -24.44
CA ASP A 174 -3.89 -14.28 -24.63
C ASP A 174 -4.71 -13.03 -24.99
N TYR A 175 -5.70 -13.17 -25.87
CA TYR A 175 -6.60 -12.07 -26.20
C TYR A 175 -7.50 -11.71 -25.02
N ARG A 176 -7.95 -12.71 -24.25
CA ARG A 176 -8.72 -12.45 -23.01
C ARG A 176 -7.87 -11.71 -21.98
N HIS A 177 -6.61 -12.09 -21.79
CA HIS A 177 -5.69 -11.39 -20.88
C HIS A 177 -5.55 -9.92 -21.28
N ALA A 178 -5.36 -9.62 -22.57
CA ALA A 178 -5.30 -8.25 -23.06
C ALA A 178 -6.62 -7.47 -22.91
N MET A 179 -7.77 -8.14 -23.01
CA MET A 179 -9.10 -7.55 -22.84
C MET A 179 -9.55 -7.47 -21.37
N THR A 180 -8.74 -7.93 -20.41
CA THR A 180 -9.11 -7.99 -19.00
C THR A 180 -9.29 -6.58 -18.44
N ARG A 181 -10.41 -6.37 -17.73
CA ARG A 181 -10.68 -5.12 -17.03
C ARG A 181 -10.00 -5.15 -15.66
N LEU A 182 -9.25 -4.12 -15.36
CA LEU A 182 -8.71 -3.87 -14.02
C LEU A 182 -9.68 -2.99 -13.24
N GLY A 183 -9.97 -3.37 -12.00
CA GLY A 183 -10.96 -2.71 -11.17
C GLY A 183 -11.18 -3.43 -9.85
N LEU A 184 -11.97 -2.81 -8.99
CA LEU A 184 -12.44 -3.41 -7.75
C LEU A 184 -13.92 -3.81 -7.88
N PRO A 185 -14.34 -4.92 -7.26
CA PRO A 185 -15.75 -5.19 -7.01
C PRO A 185 -16.42 -4.01 -6.30
N VAL A 186 -17.69 -3.73 -6.65
CA VAL A 186 -18.46 -2.63 -6.04
C VAL A 186 -18.50 -2.76 -4.52
N TYR A 187 -18.66 -3.99 -4.01
CA TYR A 187 -18.63 -4.30 -2.59
C TYR A 187 -17.34 -3.86 -1.90
N ASP A 188 -16.18 -4.09 -2.52
CA ASP A 188 -14.88 -3.71 -1.95
C ASP A 188 -14.69 -2.19 -1.95
N VAL A 189 -15.17 -1.50 -2.98
CA VAL A 189 -15.17 -0.03 -3.02
C VAL A 189 -16.06 0.54 -1.92
N GLU A 190 -17.27 0.00 -1.75
CA GLU A 190 -18.18 0.39 -0.66
C GLU A 190 -17.55 0.14 0.72
N LYS A 191 -16.82 -0.98 0.89
CA LYS A 191 -16.08 -1.26 2.12
C LYS A 191 -14.99 -0.22 2.37
N ILE A 192 -14.17 0.10 1.36
CA ILE A 192 -13.11 1.13 1.48
C ILE A 192 -13.71 2.51 1.84
N ILE A 193 -14.86 2.87 1.26
CA ILE A 193 -15.54 4.15 1.54
C ILE A 193 -16.10 4.20 2.97
N ASN A 194 -16.66 3.09 3.47
CA ASN A 194 -17.33 3.04 4.76
C ASN A 194 -16.40 2.68 5.94
N GLU A 195 -15.16 2.27 5.67
CA GLU A 195 -14.17 1.96 6.70
C GLU A 195 -13.79 3.20 7.52
N LYS A 196 -14.06 3.17 8.82
CA LYS A 196 -13.63 4.20 9.77
C LYS A 196 -12.15 4.00 10.10
N THR A 197 -11.27 4.74 9.44
CA THR A 197 -9.85 4.79 9.82
C THR A 197 -9.63 5.77 10.98
N PRO A 198 -8.83 5.43 12.00
CA PRO A 198 -8.59 6.29 13.16
C PRO A 198 -7.68 7.49 12.86
N THR A 199 -6.91 7.46 11.78
CA THR A 199 -6.11 8.60 11.32
C THR A 199 -6.97 9.62 10.57
N ILE A 200 -6.61 10.91 10.69
CA ILE A 200 -7.18 12.00 9.88
C ILE A 200 -6.98 11.62 8.42
N THR A 201 -8.02 11.09 7.81
CA THR A 201 -7.98 10.63 6.42
C THR A 201 -8.51 11.74 5.57
N SER A 202 -7.62 12.28 4.73
CA SER A 202 -8.08 13.04 3.57
C SER A 202 -8.98 12.13 2.75
N PRO A 203 -10.09 12.62 2.17
CA PRO A 203 -10.86 11.86 1.19
C PRO A 203 -9.99 11.24 0.08
N LEU A 204 -8.84 11.86 -0.22
CA LEU A 204 -7.85 11.34 -1.17
C LEU A 204 -7.28 9.97 -0.77
N THR A 205 -7.22 9.63 0.51
CA THR A 205 -6.74 8.32 0.96
C THR A 205 -7.63 7.19 0.45
N THR A 206 -8.95 7.39 0.37
CA THR A 206 -9.89 6.41 -0.21
C THR A 206 -9.60 6.17 -1.69
N TYR A 207 -9.39 7.24 -2.46
CA TYR A 207 -9.02 7.15 -3.88
C TYR A 207 -7.66 6.48 -4.08
N LEU A 208 -6.68 6.82 -3.24
CA LEU A 208 -5.35 6.21 -3.28
C LEU A 208 -5.41 4.71 -3.00
N ARG A 209 -6.19 4.27 -2.02
CA ARG A 209 -6.38 2.83 -1.71
C ARG A 209 -6.99 2.09 -2.89
N ALA A 210 -8.05 2.63 -3.49
CA ALA A 210 -8.67 2.05 -4.67
C ALA A 210 -7.68 2.00 -5.86
N GLY A 211 -6.94 3.09 -6.08
CA GLY A 211 -5.89 3.17 -7.09
C GLY A 211 -4.79 2.14 -6.87
N ASN A 212 -4.29 1.98 -5.65
CA ASN A 212 -3.25 1.02 -5.31
C ASN A 212 -3.69 -0.42 -5.59
N SER A 213 -4.94 -0.78 -5.27
CA SER A 213 -5.46 -2.12 -5.62
C SER A 213 -5.47 -2.35 -7.13
N VAL A 214 -5.98 -1.38 -7.91
CA VAL A 214 -6.02 -1.46 -9.38
C VAL A 214 -4.62 -1.55 -9.97
N MET A 215 -3.68 -0.75 -9.46
CA MET A 215 -2.29 -0.75 -9.92
C MET A 215 -1.52 -2.01 -9.52
N SER A 216 -1.85 -2.63 -8.38
CA SER A 216 -1.26 -3.92 -7.98
C SER A 216 -1.69 -5.04 -8.93
N GLU A 217 -2.98 -5.07 -9.31
CA GLU A 217 -3.49 -6.02 -10.31
C GLU A 217 -2.86 -5.76 -11.69
N TYR A 218 -2.73 -4.49 -12.09
CA TYR A 218 -2.00 -4.13 -13.31
C TYR A 218 -0.57 -4.68 -13.29
N ALA A 219 0.13 -4.50 -12.16
CA ALA A 219 1.50 -4.96 -12.00
C ALA A 219 1.60 -6.49 -12.18
N LEU A 220 0.74 -7.26 -11.51
CA LEU A 220 0.78 -8.73 -11.57
C LEU A 220 0.36 -9.30 -12.92
N ILE A 221 -0.65 -8.71 -13.57
CA ILE A 221 -1.23 -9.24 -14.80
C ILE A 221 -0.43 -8.82 -16.03
N LYS A 222 0.11 -7.59 -16.03
CA LYS A 222 0.63 -6.96 -17.24
C LYS A 222 2.07 -6.49 -17.13
N GLU A 223 2.45 -5.86 -16.03
CA GLU A 223 3.76 -5.22 -15.92
C GLU A 223 4.86 -6.24 -15.59
N LEU A 224 4.62 -7.17 -14.68
CA LEU A 224 5.64 -8.10 -14.18
C LEU A 224 5.77 -9.36 -15.05
N PRO A 225 6.97 -9.95 -15.13
CA PRO A 225 7.15 -11.30 -15.65
C PRO A 225 6.33 -12.33 -14.87
N ARG A 226 5.84 -13.36 -15.58
CA ARG A 226 4.86 -14.31 -15.04
C ARG A 226 5.37 -15.10 -13.83
N ASP A 227 6.61 -15.56 -13.89
CA ASP A 227 7.28 -16.28 -12.80
C ASP A 227 7.40 -15.43 -11.52
N ILE A 228 7.70 -14.14 -11.66
CA ILE A 228 7.75 -13.19 -10.54
C ILE A 228 6.34 -12.97 -9.96
N SER A 229 5.33 -12.77 -10.81
CA SER A 229 3.93 -12.63 -10.38
C SER A 229 3.44 -13.86 -9.63
N ASP A 230 3.69 -15.05 -10.18
CA ASP A 230 3.27 -16.33 -9.57
C ASP A 230 3.96 -16.56 -8.22
N ALA A 231 5.24 -16.18 -8.08
CA ALA A 231 5.96 -16.25 -6.82
C ALA A 231 5.41 -15.28 -5.76
N HIS A 232 5.01 -14.06 -6.15
CA HIS A 232 4.34 -13.12 -5.24
C HIS A 232 2.98 -13.66 -4.77
N ILE A 233 2.15 -14.10 -5.72
CA ILE A 233 0.78 -14.59 -5.48
C ILE A 233 0.79 -15.85 -4.62
N SER A 234 1.69 -16.79 -4.90
CA SER A 234 1.83 -18.04 -4.13
C SER A 234 2.39 -17.84 -2.71
N GLY A 235 2.98 -16.67 -2.43
CA GLY A 235 3.62 -16.37 -1.15
C GLY A 235 5.03 -16.95 -1.02
N ALA A 236 5.71 -17.28 -2.13
CA ALA A 236 7.14 -17.61 -2.12
C ALA A 236 7.98 -16.35 -1.85
N ILE A 237 7.58 -15.22 -2.43
CA ILE A 237 8.17 -13.89 -2.19
C ILE A 237 7.09 -12.84 -1.91
N ASN A 238 7.51 -11.68 -1.39
CA ASN A 238 6.73 -10.45 -1.37
C ASN A 238 7.48 -9.37 -2.15
N LEU A 239 6.75 -8.67 -3.02
CA LEU A 239 7.26 -7.47 -3.68
C LEU A 239 6.70 -6.29 -2.90
N ASN A 240 7.57 -5.54 -2.23
CA ASN A 240 7.11 -4.41 -1.43
C ASN A 240 6.57 -3.30 -2.33
N ASN A 241 5.54 -2.60 -1.86
CA ASN A 241 4.88 -1.49 -2.53
C ASN A 241 4.47 -1.86 -3.97
N LEU A 242 3.89 -3.05 -4.16
CA LEU A 242 3.55 -3.61 -5.48
C LEU A 242 2.79 -2.64 -6.41
N SER A 243 1.92 -1.79 -5.87
CA SER A 243 1.19 -0.76 -6.64
C SER A 243 2.09 0.28 -7.32
N PHE A 244 3.33 0.41 -6.84
CA PHE A 244 4.34 1.36 -7.32
C PHE A 244 5.54 0.66 -7.96
N TRP A 245 5.49 -0.67 -8.12
CA TRP A 245 6.58 -1.45 -8.68
C TRP A 245 6.90 -1.00 -10.12
N GLY A 246 8.14 -0.60 -10.38
CA GLY A 246 8.56 -0.06 -11.67
C GLY A 246 8.03 1.34 -12.01
N VAL A 247 7.31 2.00 -11.10
CA VAL A 247 6.74 3.34 -11.30
C VAL A 247 7.64 4.42 -10.69
N MET A 248 8.10 4.21 -9.46
CA MET A 248 8.94 5.15 -8.72
C MET A 248 9.81 4.43 -7.68
N PRO A 249 10.93 5.03 -7.23
CA PRO A 249 11.77 4.44 -6.20
C PRO A 249 11.06 4.36 -4.83
N GLU A 250 11.57 3.51 -3.95
CA GLU A 250 11.11 3.43 -2.56
C GLU A 250 11.60 4.63 -1.75
N THR A 251 12.89 4.92 -1.81
CA THR A 251 13.51 5.95 -0.96
C THR A 251 14.48 6.86 -1.71
N ILE A 252 14.77 8.01 -1.09
CA ILE A 252 15.83 8.93 -1.49
C ILE A 252 16.58 9.48 -0.28
N HIS A 253 17.90 9.52 -0.41
CA HIS A 253 18.84 10.17 0.47
C HIS A 253 19.30 11.45 -0.22
N HIS A 254 18.93 12.60 0.33
CA HIS A 254 19.21 13.89 -0.26
C HIS A 254 20.66 14.31 -0.02
N ASN A 255 21.37 14.61 -1.10
CA ASN A 255 22.49 15.53 -1.05
C ASN A 255 21.96 16.95 -1.12
N ILE A 256 21.60 17.49 0.04
CA ILE A 256 21.02 18.82 0.12
C ILE A 256 22.03 19.92 -0.27
N LYS A 257 23.34 19.66 -0.32
CA LYS A 257 24.31 20.66 -0.82
C LYS A 257 24.01 21.04 -2.27
N LYS A 258 23.59 20.08 -3.13
CA LYS A 258 23.15 20.35 -4.51
C LYS A 258 21.95 21.30 -4.56
N VAL A 259 21.11 21.32 -3.52
CA VAL A 259 19.92 22.19 -3.40
C VAL A 259 20.29 23.54 -2.79
N LEU A 260 21.13 23.55 -1.76
CA LEU A 260 21.48 24.76 -1.02
C LEU A 260 22.43 25.67 -1.81
N ASN A 261 23.29 25.09 -2.66
CA ASN A 261 24.35 25.83 -3.36
C ASN A 261 23.99 26.21 -4.80
N ASN A 262 22.96 25.61 -5.40
CA ASN A 262 22.55 25.83 -6.78
C ASN A 262 21.15 26.44 -6.87
N ASP A 263 20.89 27.12 -7.98
CA ASP A 263 19.52 27.47 -8.37
C ASP A 263 18.88 26.25 -9.05
N LEU A 264 17.66 25.89 -8.64
CA LEU A 264 16.88 24.80 -9.24
C LEU A 264 15.80 25.39 -10.15
N THR A 265 15.89 25.12 -11.45
CA THR A 265 14.93 25.56 -12.46
C THR A 265 14.10 24.38 -12.96
N PHE A 266 12.78 24.52 -12.97
CA PHE A 266 11.84 23.46 -13.32
C PHE A 266 11.56 23.39 -14.83
N ASP A 267 12.61 23.50 -15.65
CA ASP A 267 12.49 23.65 -17.10
C ASP A 267 11.91 22.40 -17.78
N ASN A 268 11.98 21.24 -17.10
CA ASN A 268 11.38 19.98 -17.54
C ASN A 268 9.86 19.90 -17.32
N LEU A 269 9.23 20.86 -16.63
CA LEU A 269 7.80 20.91 -16.39
C LEU A 269 7.11 21.79 -17.45
N SER A 270 6.59 21.16 -18.49
CA SER A 270 6.12 21.76 -19.75
C SER A 270 4.96 22.77 -19.67
N SER A 271 4.44 23.12 -18.49
CA SER A 271 3.08 23.69 -18.39
C SER A 271 2.87 24.76 -17.31
N ALA A 272 3.87 25.10 -16.52
CA ALA A 272 3.70 26.05 -15.42
C ALA A 272 4.90 26.99 -15.30
N PHE A 273 4.64 28.29 -15.16
CA PHE A 273 5.63 29.28 -14.71
C PHE A 273 5.97 29.01 -13.24
N ILE A 274 6.72 27.93 -12.98
CA ILE A 274 7.14 27.55 -11.63
C ILE A 274 8.35 28.41 -11.29
N PRO A 275 8.29 29.21 -10.20
CA PRO A 275 9.44 29.98 -9.75
C PRO A 275 10.62 29.06 -9.43
N LYS A 276 11.82 29.47 -9.83
CA LYS A 276 13.05 28.77 -9.45
C LYS A 276 13.21 28.75 -7.93
N ILE A 277 13.80 27.67 -7.39
CA ILE A 277 14.31 27.67 -6.02
C ILE A 277 15.71 28.25 -6.10
N SER A 278 15.95 29.40 -5.47
CA SER A 278 17.28 30.02 -5.48
C SER A 278 18.18 29.38 -4.43
N LYS A 279 19.49 29.41 -4.68
CA LYS A 279 20.49 29.01 -3.68
C LYS A 279 20.29 29.77 -2.36
N ALA A 280 20.47 29.07 -1.25
CA ALA A 280 20.27 29.64 0.08
C ALA A 280 21.45 30.54 0.45
N LYS A 281 21.15 31.71 1.02
CA LYS A 281 22.12 32.69 1.55
C LYS A 281 22.01 32.84 3.06
N THR A 282 20.86 32.49 3.63
CA THR A 282 20.56 32.59 5.05
C THR A 282 20.04 31.26 5.58
N ILE A 283 20.07 31.07 6.90
CA ILE A 283 19.49 29.89 7.54
C ILE A 283 17.98 29.77 7.27
N ASP A 284 17.24 30.87 7.18
CA ASP A 284 15.80 30.83 6.89
C ASP A 284 15.55 30.27 5.48
N GLU A 285 16.28 30.74 4.47
CA GLU A 285 16.20 30.23 3.11
C GLU A 285 16.62 28.75 3.04
N ALA A 286 17.66 28.36 3.79
CA ALA A 286 18.12 26.98 3.82
C ALA A 286 17.09 26.01 4.43
N LEU A 287 16.50 26.38 5.58
CA LEU A 287 15.44 25.60 6.22
C LEU A 287 14.17 25.55 5.35
N GLU A 288 13.81 26.65 4.70
CA GLU A 288 12.66 26.71 3.79
C GLU A 288 12.88 25.84 2.55
N ASN A 289 14.05 25.91 1.92
CA ASN A 289 14.41 25.05 0.80
C ASN A 289 14.39 23.57 1.20
N THR A 290 14.85 23.26 2.42
CA THR A 290 14.76 21.90 2.99
C THR A 290 13.31 21.42 3.06
N ILE A 291 12.39 22.23 3.60
CA ILE A 291 10.96 21.89 3.64
C ILE A 291 10.40 21.71 2.22
N LYS A 292 10.70 22.62 1.29
CA LYS A 292 10.21 22.58 -0.10
C LYS A 292 10.62 21.28 -0.79
N ILE A 293 11.89 20.88 -0.69
CA ILE A 293 12.35 19.63 -1.32
C ILE A 293 11.61 18.43 -0.75
N THR A 294 11.47 18.36 0.58
CA THR A 294 10.74 17.23 1.17
C THR A 294 9.30 17.13 0.67
N GLN A 295 8.66 18.28 0.39
CA GLN A 295 7.30 18.32 -0.13
C GLN A 295 7.22 17.95 -1.62
N LEU A 296 8.16 18.42 -2.44
CA LEU A 296 8.19 18.14 -3.88
C LEU A 296 8.44 16.65 -4.19
N VAL A 297 9.22 16.00 -3.33
CA VAL A 297 9.65 14.60 -3.46
C VAL A 297 8.59 13.62 -2.95
N GLU A 298 7.77 13.99 -1.96
CA GLU A 298 6.84 13.10 -1.25
C GLU A 298 5.94 12.26 -2.18
N ASN A 299 5.56 12.79 -3.35
CA ASN A 299 4.68 12.11 -4.31
C ASN A 299 5.44 11.43 -5.47
N GLN A 300 6.75 11.31 -5.37
CA GLN A 300 7.64 10.69 -6.37
C GLN A 300 8.50 9.57 -5.78
N ILE A 301 8.22 9.20 -4.53
CA ILE A 301 8.77 8.05 -3.82
C ILE A 301 7.62 7.28 -3.17
N SER A 302 7.79 5.98 -2.93
CA SER A 302 6.74 5.15 -2.33
C SER A 302 6.91 4.89 -0.83
N VAL A 303 8.08 5.16 -0.24
CA VAL A 303 8.38 4.85 1.18
C VAL A 303 8.73 6.09 2.00
N GLY A 304 9.91 6.69 1.78
CA GLY A 304 10.38 7.79 2.63
C GLY A 304 11.72 8.37 2.20
N GLN A 305 12.09 9.48 2.84
CA GLN A 305 13.23 10.31 2.44
C GLN A 305 14.07 10.75 3.64
N VAL A 306 15.34 11.06 3.42
CA VAL A 306 16.24 11.55 4.47
C VAL A 306 17.11 12.70 4.02
N ILE A 307 17.27 13.69 4.91
CA ILE A 307 18.32 14.70 4.84
C ILE A 307 19.34 14.36 5.91
N ASP A 308 20.41 13.70 5.49
CA ASP A 308 21.40 13.15 6.40
C ASP A 308 22.46 14.20 6.76
N ASP A 309 22.99 14.15 7.97
CA ASP A 309 23.94 15.12 8.54
C ASP A 309 23.49 16.60 8.46
N ILE A 310 22.23 16.88 8.75
CA ILE A 310 21.63 18.21 8.57
C ILE A 310 22.32 19.29 9.42
N ASN A 311 22.79 18.96 10.63
CA ASN A 311 23.52 19.90 11.49
C ASN A 311 24.90 20.25 10.91
N VAL A 312 25.50 19.35 10.13
CA VAL A 312 26.75 19.63 9.41
C VAL A 312 26.47 20.48 8.17
N MET A 313 25.46 20.11 7.38
CA MET A 313 25.12 20.79 6.12
C MET A 313 24.67 22.24 6.31
N LEU A 314 24.00 22.56 7.42
CA LEU A 314 23.48 23.90 7.70
C LEU A 314 24.41 24.78 8.55
N SER A 315 25.52 24.24 9.08
CA SER A 315 26.39 24.91 10.05
C SER A 315 26.88 26.30 9.62
N HIS A 316 27.38 26.46 8.40
CA HIS A 316 27.88 27.74 7.89
C HIS A 316 26.82 28.87 7.78
N PHE A 317 25.52 28.55 7.83
CA PHE A 317 24.46 29.57 7.76
C PHE A 317 24.14 30.23 9.09
N ILE A 318 24.69 29.73 10.20
CA ILE A 318 24.33 30.20 11.55
C ILE A 318 25.46 30.94 12.29
N SER A 319 26.60 31.16 11.64
CA SER A 319 27.69 31.93 12.23
C SER A 319 27.23 33.34 12.61
N GLY A 320 27.42 33.70 13.88
CA GLY A 320 27.00 34.99 14.44
C GLY A 320 25.51 35.12 14.80
N ILE A 321 24.73 34.03 14.72
CA ILE A 321 23.33 33.99 15.14
C ILE A 321 23.24 33.52 16.61
N SER A 322 22.34 34.12 17.39
CA SER A 322 22.09 33.70 18.78
C SER A 322 21.48 32.29 18.85
N TYR A 323 21.76 31.54 19.93
CA TYR A 323 21.17 30.21 20.13
C TYR A 323 19.64 30.24 20.16
N ASP A 324 19.05 31.25 20.81
CA ASP A 324 17.59 31.40 20.90
C ASP A 324 16.94 31.56 19.52
N ASP A 325 17.58 32.33 18.62
CA ASP A 325 17.12 32.49 17.24
C ASP A 325 17.29 31.20 16.43
N ILE A 326 18.42 30.50 16.58
CA ILE A 326 18.66 29.19 15.93
C ILE A 326 17.58 28.20 16.35
N PHE A 327 17.34 28.08 17.66
CA PHE A 327 16.34 27.19 18.24
C PHE A 327 14.94 27.52 17.73
N ALA A 328 14.54 28.80 17.73
CA ALA A 328 13.23 29.23 17.25
C ALA A 328 13.01 28.86 15.77
N LYS A 329 14.03 29.02 14.92
CA LYS A 329 13.96 28.69 13.48
C LYS A 329 13.88 27.18 13.25
N VAL A 330 14.71 26.39 13.94
CA VAL A 330 14.68 24.92 13.87
C VAL A 330 13.34 24.37 14.37
N ARG A 331 12.83 24.88 15.50
CA ARG A 331 11.51 24.50 16.03
C ARG A 331 10.39 24.79 15.03
N LYS A 332 10.41 25.96 14.39
CA LYS A 332 9.44 26.33 13.34
C LYS A 332 9.48 25.37 12.14
N MET A 333 10.66 24.94 11.71
CA MET A 333 10.80 23.95 10.65
C MET A 333 10.17 22.61 11.04
N ILE A 334 10.49 22.08 12.22
CA ILE A 334 9.96 20.79 12.69
C ILE A 334 8.44 20.84 12.80
N ILE A 335 7.87 21.92 13.36
CA ILE A 335 6.42 22.12 13.42
C ILE A 335 5.81 22.10 12.02
N SER A 336 6.42 22.80 11.07
CA SER A 336 5.96 22.86 9.67
C SER A 336 5.99 21.48 9.00
N LEU A 337 7.01 20.65 9.28
CA LEU A 337 7.08 19.29 8.77
C LEU A 337 5.94 18.40 9.29
N ASN A 338 5.52 18.56 10.55
CA ASN A 338 4.43 17.79 11.14
C ASN A 338 3.03 18.29 10.74
N GLN A 339 2.88 19.60 10.51
CA GLN A 339 1.57 20.20 10.21
C GLN A 339 1.13 20.03 8.75
N ILE A 340 2.07 19.76 7.84
CA ILE A 340 1.79 19.49 6.42
C ILE A 340 1.70 17.97 6.23
N PRO A 341 0.50 17.38 6.13
CA PRO A 341 0.34 15.93 6.00
C PRO A 341 0.84 15.42 4.65
N GLY A 342 1.33 14.19 4.60
CA GLY A 342 1.64 13.50 3.35
C GLY A 342 0.41 12.84 2.76
N ILE A 343 0.45 12.59 1.45
CA ILE A 343 -0.65 11.92 0.73
C ILE A 343 -0.60 10.41 0.96
N LEU A 344 0.60 9.82 0.88
CA LEU A 344 0.81 8.38 1.09
C LEU A 344 0.77 8.01 2.57
N ARG A 345 1.40 8.83 3.43
CA ARG A 345 1.51 8.62 4.88
C ARG A 345 1.35 9.96 5.61
N SER A 346 0.69 9.93 6.77
CA SER A 346 0.49 11.12 7.61
C SER A 346 0.91 10.82 9.06
N PRO A 347 1.91 11.54 9.61
CA PRO A 347 2.67 12.63 8.99
C PRO A 347 3.66 12.12 7.92
N ARG A 348 4.27 13.06 7.16
CA ARG A 348 5.19 12.75 6.06
C ARG A 348 6.39 11.90 6.51
N SER A 349 6.83 10.99 5.64
CA SER A 349 7.91 10.04 5.91
C SER A 349 9.30 10.65 5.67
N VAL A 350 9.69 11.58 6.54
CA VAL A 350 10.98 12.28 6.48
C VAL A 350 11.85 11.87 7.68
N ALA A 351 13.14 11.65 7.44
CA ALA A 351 14.15 11.53 8.49
C ALA A 351 15.19 12.65 8.38
N ILE A 352 15.83 12.95 9.51
CA ILE A 352 17.01 13.81 9.56
C ILE A 352 18.16 13.06 10.22
N GLY A 353 19.32 13.11 9.59
CA GLY A 353 20.57 12.65 10.19
C GLY A 353 21.20 13.74 11.02
N LEU A 354 21.64 13.42 12.24
CA LEU A 354 22.31 14.33 13.16
C LEU A 354 23.62 13.70 13.60
N ARG A 355 24.74 14.40 13.39
CA ARG A 355 26.06 13.92 13.84
C ARG A 355 26.42 14.44 15.21
N LEU A 356 26.85 13.52 16.05
CA LEU A 356 27.53 13.75 17.32
C LEU A 356 28.63 12.69 17.42
N ASP A 357 29.66 12.84 16.59
CA ASP A 357 30.81 11.92 16.48
C ASP A 357 32.10 12.72 16.18
N LYS A 358 33.24 12.04 16.11
CA LYS A 358 34.55 12.67 15.86
C LYS A 358 34.62 13.45 14.54
N SER A 359 33.75 13.18 13.56
CA SER A 359 33.77 13.90 12.29
C SER A 359 33.38 15.37 12.42
N LEU A 360 32.75 15.77 13.52
CA LEU A 360 32.39 17.17 13.79
C LEU A 360 33.61 18.10 13.79
N GLU A 361 34.79 17.60 14.20
CA GLU A 361 36.06 18.35 14.24
C GLU A 361 36.61 18.68 12.84
N LYS A 362 36.11 18.03 11.78
CA LYS A 362 36.55 18.25 10.39
C LYS A 362 35.87 19.50 9.79
N ASP A 363 36.48 20.13 8.79
CA ASP A 363 35.84 21.12 7.91
C ASP A 363 35.29 22.41 8.58
N GLY A 364 35.83 22.82 9.74
CA GLY A 364 35.46 24.07 10.42
C GLY A 364 34.04 24.08 11.01
N PHE A 365 33.59 25.23 11.51
CA PHE A 365 32.23 25.44 12.08
C PHE A 365 31.84 24.46 13.19
N PHE A 366 32.80 24.02 14.01
CA PHE A 366 32.57 23.01 15.05
C PHE A 366 31.46 23.46 16.02
N GLU A 367 31.56 24.69 16.53
CA GLU A 367 30.60 25.27 17.48
C GLU A 367 29.20 25.34 16.85
N GLU A 368 29.08 25.80 15.61
CA GLU A 368 27.80 25.86 14.89
C GLU A 368 27.17 24.48 14.68
N LYS A 369 27.96 23.45 14.36
CA LYS A 369 27.45 22.08 14.22
C LYS A 369 26.86 21.54 15.52
N VAL A 370 27.52 21.84 16.65
CA VAL A 370 27.04 21.46 17.99
C VAL A 370 25.78 22.27 18.36
N LEU A 371 25.75 23.57 18.11
CA LEU A 371 24.58 24.42 18.37
C LEU A 371 23.35 23.95 17.58
N LEU A 372 23.49 23.61 16.30
CA LEU A 372 22.41 23.05 15.50
C LEU A 372 21.95 21.69 16.02
N PHE A 373 22.89 20.79 16.34
CA PHE A 373 22.57 19.50 16.96
C PHE A 373 21.69 19.70 18.20
N LYS A 374 22.14 20.56 19.11
CA LYS A 374 21.44 20.90 20.35
C LYS A 374 20.03 21.46 20.07
N ALA A 375 19.90 22.40 19.12
CA ALA A 375 18.62 22.98 18.75
C ALA A 375 17.62 21.95 18.20
N PHE A 376 18.08 21.01 17.35
CA PHE A 376 17.23 19.94 16.82
C PHE A 376 16.76 18.98 17.92
N ILE A 377 17.69 18.48 18.76
CA ILE A 377 17.34 17.55 19.84
C ILE A 377 16.41 18.22 20.85
N GLU A 378 16.67 19.47 21.22
CA GLU A 378 15.81 20.20 22.17
C GLU A 378 14.40 20.43 21.62
N ALA A 379 14.29 20.84 20.35
CA ALA A 379 12.99 21.04 19.72
C ALA A 379 12.16 19.74 19.64
N LEU A 380 12.81 18.62 19.29
CA LEU A 380 12.19 17.28 19.27
C LEU A 380 11.79 16.80 20.66
N THR A 381 12.61 17.09 21.68
CA THR A 381 12.33 16.75 23.09
C THR A 381 11.15 17.53 23.64
N ILE A 382 11.08 18.84 23.41
CA ILE A 382 9.97 19.66 23.91
C ILE A 382 8.64 19.16 23.32
N GLY A 383 8.62 18.85 22.03
CA GLY A 383 7.41 18.45 21.31
C GLY A 383 6.53 19.66 20.97
N ASP A 384 5.26 19.41 20.68
CA ASP A 384 4.30 20.47 20.39
C ASP A 384 3.72 21.13 21.67
N GLU A 385 2.92 22.18 21.50
CA GLU A 385 2.28 22.90 22.61
C GLU A 385 1.29 22.02 23.42
N GLY A 386 0.84 20.92 22.83
CA GLY A 386 0.04 19.89 23.50
C GLY A 386 0.87 18.89 24.30
N LYS A 387 2.20 19.08 24.39
CA LYS A 387 3.17 18.13 24.98
C LYS A 387 3.14 16.76 24.30
N ARG A 388 3.02 16.74 22.97
CA ARG A 388 3.05 15.51 22.16
C ARG A 388 4.38 15.41 21.39
N PRO A 389 4.88 14.19 21.14
CA PRO A 389 6.08 14.01 20.33
C PRO A 389 5.84 14.40 18.87
N PHE A 390 6.88 14.88 18.21
CA PHE A 390 6.91 14.96 16.76
C PHE A 390 7.22 13.58 16.18
N LEU A 391 6.41 13.12 15.22
CA LEU A 391 6.60 11.82 14.55
C LEU A 391 7.35 11.95 13.22
N THR A 392 7.56 13.19 12.75
CA THR A 392 8.43 13.55 11.64
C THR A 392 9.18 14.86 11.99
N PRO A 393 10.39 15.10 11.51
CA PRO A 393 11.27 14.10 10.94
C PRO A 393 11.71 13.07 12.00
N LEU A 394 11.97 11.84 11.57
CA LEU A 394 12.61 10.81 12.40
C LEU A 394 14.08 11.22 12.68
N PRO A 395 14.49 11.42 13.95
CA PRO A 395 15.89 11.71 14.25
C PRO A 395 16.75 10.44 14.20
N ILE A 396 17.76 10.47 13.34
CA ILE A 396 18.80 9.44 13.21
C ILE A 396 20.10 10.04 13.71
N ILE A 397 20.56 9.60 14.88
CA ILE A 397 21.70 10.20 15.60
C ILE A 397 22.91 9.31 15.43
N LYS A 398 23.97 9.83 14.83
CA LYS A 398 25.25 9.14 14.63
C LYS A 398 26.19 9.46 15.78
N MET A 399 26.67 8.43 16.47
CA MET A 399 27.56 8.55 17.63
C MET A 399 28.68 7.51 17.57
N ASP A 400 29.87 7.89 18.02
CA ASP A 400 31.01 6.99 18.24
C ASP A 400 31.46 7.01 19.71
N LYS A 401 32.55 6.31 20.02
CA LYS A 401 33.11 6.32 21.38
C LYS A 401 33.71 7.68 21.78
N PHE A 402 34.14 8.49 20.81
CA PHE A 402 34.86 9.74 21.06
C PHE A 402 34.02 10.72 21.88
N VAL A 403 32.70 10.75 21.66
CA VAL A 403 31.83 11.66 22.42
C VAL A 403 31.69 11.30 23.90
N PHE A 404 31.94 10.05 24.29
CA PHE A 404 31.97 9.63 25.69
C PHE A 404 33.36 9.73 26.33
N GLU A 405 34.39 9.97 25.53
CA GLU A 405 35.79 10.15 25.96
C GLU A 405 36.14 11.63 26.10
N SER A 406 35.49 12.49 25.32
CA SER A 406 35.58 13.94 25.41
C SER A 406 34.70 14.47 26.55
N THR A 407 35.22 15.41 27.34
CA THR A 407 34.47 16.11 28.38
C THR A 407 33.49 17.15 27.83
N ASN A 408 33.50 17.40 26.52
CA ASN A 408 32.79 18.52 25.91
C ASN A 408 31.39 18.17 25.37
N PHE A 409 30.98 16.90 25.40
CA PHE A 409 29.70 16.46 24.83
C PHE A 409 28.69 15.91 25.84
N ASP A 410 29.00 15.94 27.14
CA ASP A 410 28.09 15.39 28.16
C ASP A 410 26.72 16.08 28.09
N GLU A 411 26.66 17.40 27.88
CA GLU A 411 25.39 18.12 27.74
C GLU A 411 24.56 17.58 26.56
N GLU A 412 25.18 17.43 25.39
CA GLU A 412 24.53 16.92 24.18
C GLU A 412 24.04 15.48 24.35
N ILE A 413 24.84 14.61 24.97
CA ILE A 413 24.47 13.22 25.24
C ILE A 413 23.29 13.18 26.22
N TYR A 414 23.30 14.00 27.26
CA TYR A 414 22.19 14.10 28.21
C TYR A 414 20.89 14.60 27.56
N LYS A 415 20.97 15.50 26.58
CA LYS A 415 19.81 15.91 25.76
C LYS A 415 19.28 14.75 24.90
N VAL A 416 20.15 13.91 24.33
CA VAL A 416 19.73 12.68 23.65
C VAL A 416 19.05 11.72 24.63
N CYS A 417 19.61 11.52 25.82
CA CYS A 417 19.02 10.69 26.86
C CYS A 417 17.64 11.21 27.30
N GLU A 418 17.46 12.53 27.35
CA GLU A 418 16.17 13.13 27.63
C GLU A 418 15.15 12.88 26.51
N LEU A 419 15.56 12.99 25.25
CA LEU A 419 14.73 12.67 24.10
C LEU A 419 14.29 11.19 24.12
N VAL A 420 15.21 10.27 24.41
CA VAL A 420 14.93 8.84 24.56
C VAL A 420 13.99 8.58 25.73
N HIS A 421 14.28 9.15 26.91
CA HIS A 421 13.46 8.98 28.11
C HIS A 421 12.02 9.45 27.89
N LYS A 422 11.84 10.57 27.20
CA LYS A 422 10.51 11.16 26.99
C LYS A 422 9.74 10.44 25.88
N TRP A 423 10.39 10.17 24.75
CA TRP A 423 9.68 9.78 23.52
C TRP A 423 10.13 8.48 22.87
N CYS A 424 11.32 7.95 23.21
CA CYS A 424 11.91 6.78 22.53
C CYS A 424 11.91 6.92 21.00
N THR A 425 11.89 8.14 20.45
CA THR A 425 11.82 8.36 18.99
C THR A 425 13.13 8.14 18.25
N PRO A 426 14.33 8.49 18.78
CA PRO A 426 15.55 8.42 18.00
C PRO A 426 15.99 7.02 17.61
N ILE A 427 16.64 6.94 16.45
CA ILE A 427 17.49 5.82 16.05
C ILE A 427 18.93 6.23 16.34
N ILE A 428 19.68 5.41 17.05
CA ILE A 428 21.10 5.63 17.31
C ILE A 428 21.89 4.76 16.35
N VAL A 429 22.73 5.37 15.54
CA VAL A 429 23.69 4.73 14.64
C VAL A 429 25.06 4.77 15.30
N ASN A 430 25.69 3.61 15.43
CA ASN A 430 27.02 3.47 15.97
C ASN A 430 28.06 3.71 14.87
N SER A 431 28.58 4.94 14.77
CA SER A 431 29.60 5.32 13.80
C SER A 431 30.91 4.55 13.99
N GLU A 432 31.20 4.03 15.20
CA GLU A 432 32.36 3.16 15.45
C GLU A 432 32.23 1.82 14.70
N TRP A 433 31.01 1.39 14.38
CA TRP A 433 30.74 0.15 13.66
C TRP A 433 31.03 0.24 12.16
N GLU A 434 30.98 1.45 11.61
CA GLU A 434 31.03 1.72 10.17
C GLU A 434 32.41 1.41 9.54
N ASN A 435 33.47 1.15 10.33
CA ASN A 435 34.77 0.63 9.88
C ASN A 435 35.30 1.28 8.57
N ASN A 436 35.28 2.62 8.51
CA ASN A 436 35.69 3.49 7.38
C ASN A 436 34.69 3.65 6.20
N ILE A 437 33.56 2.96 6.17
CA ILE A 437 32.49 3.19 5.19
C ILE A 437 31.30 3.76 5.92
N GLU A 438 31.17 5.09 5.88
CA GLU A 438 30.02 5.74 6.47
C GLU A 438 28.72 5.30 5.81
N SER A 439 27.62 5.42 6.53
CA SER A 439 26.33 5.09 5.99
C SER A 439 25.28 6.13 6.25
N SER A 440 24.26 6.09 5.40
CA SER A 440 23.07 6.89 5.52
C SER A 440 21.89 5.97 5.71
N TYR A 441 21.09 6.22 6.74
CA TYR A 441 19.85 5.50 7.02
C TYR A 441 18.66 6.38 6.62
N CYS A 442 17.74 5.85 5.83
CA CYS A 442 16.52 6.57 5.48
C CYS A 442 15.44 6.42 6.57
N TRP A 443 14.29 7.09 6.37
CA TRP A 443 13.13 7.00 7.26
C TRP A 443 12.67 5.57 7.53
N ASP A 444 12.77 4.66 6.55
CA ASP A 444 12.43 3.24 6.67
C ASP A 444 13.59 2.36 7.19
N LEU A 445 14.70 2.98 7.57
CA LEU A 445 15.97 2.35 7.96
C LEU A 445 16.64 1.56 6.83
N SER A 446 16.27 1.81 5.56
CA SER A 446 17.13 1.45 4.43
C SER A 446 18.49 2.12 4.61
N ARG A 447 19.55 1.33 4.43
CA ARG A 447 20.92 1.77 4.56
C ARG A 447 21.57 1.82 3.19
N ILE A 448 22.21 2.95 2.87
CA ILE A 448 23.14 3.06 1.75
C ILE A 448 24.54 3.39 2.26
N ASP A 449 25.55 2.85 1.60
CA ASP A 449 26.94 3.23 1.83
C ASP A 449 27.17 4.64 1.29
N SER A 450 27.92 5.46 2.02
CA SER A 450 28.18 6.87 1.73
C SER A 450 29.64 7.22 2.03
N SER A 451 30.24 8.08 1.21
CA SER A 451 31.41 8.87 1.59
C SER A 451 30.97 10.28 2.04
N LEU A 452 31.71 10.91 2.95
CA LEU A 452 31.50 12.33 3.28
C LEU A 452 31.74 13.17 2.01
N GLY A 453 30.72 13.91 1.57
CA GLY A 453 30.85 14.89 0.49
C GLY A 453 30.44 14.42 -0.91
N GLU A 454 30.50 13.12 -1.22
CA GLU A 454 30.10 12.56 -2.53
C GLU A 454 28.78 11.79 -2.46
N ARG A 455 27.87 12.19 -1.58
CA ARG A 455 26.52 11.61 -1.57
C ARG A 455 25.85 11.93 -2.90
N ASN A 456 25.58 10.90 -3.69
CA ASN A 456 24.68 11.02 -4.81
C ASN A 456 23.25 10.99 -4.27
N ASN A 457 22.37 11.78 -4.86
CA ASN A 457 20.95 11.75 -4.55
C ASN A 457 20.37 10.42 -5.04
N THR A 458 20.34 9.41 -4.16
CA THR A 458 19.96 8.04 -4.52
C THR A 458 19.26 7.38 -3.34
N GLY A 459 18.77 6.15 -3.50
CA GLY A 459 18.21 5.39 -2.41
C GLY A 459 17.86 3.97 -2.82
N THR A 460 16.85 3.41 -2.16
CA THR A 460 16.31 2.10 -2.51
C THR A 460 15.34 2.23 -3.68
N LEU A 461 15.56 1.41 -4.70
CA LEU A 461 14.67 1.30 -5.86
C LEU A 461 13.50 0.36 -5.55
N ASN A 462 13.80 -0.87 -5.14
CA ASN A 462 12.81 -1.91 -4.87
C ASN A 462 13.30 -2.88 -3.78
N THR A 463 12.37 -3.43 -3.01
CA THR A 463 12.61 -4.43 -1.97
C THR A 463 11.79 -5.70 -2.22
N VAL A 464 12.45 -6.86 -2.12
CA VAL A 464 11.83 -8.19 -2.17
C VAL A 464 12.02 -8.89 -0.83
N ILE A 465 10.95 -9.44 -0.24
CA ILE A 465 11.03 -10.24 0.98
C ILE A 465 10.83 -11.72 0.63
N ILE A 466 11.80 -12.56 1.01
CA ILE A 466 11.75 -14.01 0.80
C ILE A 466 11.05 -14.69 1.99
N ASN A 467 10.10 -15.58 1.70
CA ASN A 467 9.44 -16.41 2.71
C ASN A 467 10.32 -17.62 3.07
N LEU A 468 11.17 -17.49 4.10
CA LEU A 468 12.04 -18.59 4.52
C LEU A 468 11.26 -19.80 5.09
N PRO A 469 10.17 -19.63 5.87
CA PRO A 469 9.33 -20.75 6.30
C PRO A 469 8.80 -21.60 5.15
N ARG A 470 8.41 -20.99 4.02
CA ARG A 470 8.02 -21.73 2.80
C ARG A 470 9.12 -22.67 2.34
N ILE A 471 10.35 -22.17 2.23
CA ILE A 471 11.51 -22.97 1.82
C ILE A 471 11.75 -24.11 2.82
N ALA A 472 11.69 -23.84 4.13
CA ALA A 472 11.85 -24.85 5.18
C ALA A 472 10.78 -25.97 5.09
N LEU A 473 9.51 -25.60 4.87
CA LEU A 473 8.40 -26.54 4.72
C LEU A 473 8.57 -27.44 3.49
N GLU A 474 9.00 -26.86 2.36
CA GLU A 474 9.24 -27.60 1.12
C GLU A 474 10.47 -28.52 1.21
N SER A 475 11.45 -28.16 2.03
CA SER A 475 12.71 -28.89 2.17
C SER A 475 12.64 -30.08 3.11
N LYS A 476 11.63 -30.12 4.00
CA LYS A 476 11.36 -31.26 4.90
C LYS A 476 12.59 -31.71 5.72
N GLY A 477 13.48 -30.79 6.08
CA GLY A 477 14.70 -31.08 6.84
C GLY A 477 15.93 -31.48 6.00
N ASP A 478 15.83 -31.48 4.67
CA ASP A 478 16.97 -31.72 3.77
C ASP A 478 17.71 -30.40 3.47
N ASP A 479 18.94 -30.27 3.99
CA ASP A 479 19.80 -29.10 3.78
C ASP A 479 20.08 -28.83 2.30
N SER A 480 20.32 -29.86 1.49
CA SER A 480 20.65 -29.69 0.07
C SER A 480 19.46 -29.11 -0.70
N LEU A 481 18.27 -29.63 -0.42
CA LEU A 481 17.03 -29.12 -1.00
C LEU A 481 16.72 -27.70 -0.52
N PHE A 482 16.98 -27.40 0.75
CA PHE A 482 16.82 -26.06 1.32
C PHE A 482 17.68 -25.04 0.57
N PHE A 483 18.98 -25.29 0.45
CA PHE A 483 19.88 -24.34 -0.19
C PHE A 483 19.66 -24.24 -1.71
N SER A 484 19.22 -25.31 -2.38
CA SER A 484 18.79 -25.26 -3.80
C SER A 484 17.59 -24.33 -3.98
N LYS A 485 16.54 -24.49 -3.16
CA LYS A 485 15.33 -23.66 -3.23
C LYS A 485 15.59 -22.20 -2.84
N LEU A 486 16.47 -22.00 -1.86
CA LEU A 486 16.93 -20.67 -1.47
C LEU A 486 17.61 -19.97 -2.65
N GLU A 487 18.52 -20.67 -3.35
CA GLU A 487 19.22 -20.15 -4.52
C GLU A 487 18.26 -19.80 -5.67
N GLU A 488 17.32 -20.69 -6.00
CA GLU A 488 16.26 -20.42 -6.98
C GLU A 488 15.46 -19.15 -6.64
N THR A 489 15.07 -19.00 -5.37
CA THR A 489 14.25 -17.88 -4.90
C THR A 489 15.04 -16.55 -4.86
N ILE A 490 16.33 -16.60 -4.53
CA ILE A 490 17.22 -15.43 -4.58
C ILE A 490 17.42 -14.96 -6.02
N ASN A 491 17.68 -15.88 -6.95
CA ASN A 491 17.83 -15.54 -8.37
C ASN A 491 16.56 -14.90 -8.93
N LEU A 492 15.38 -15.42 -8.57
CA LEU A 492 14.11 -14.80 -8.93
C LEU A 492 13.96 -13.39 -8.34
N SER A 493 14.38 -13.19 -7.09
CA SER A 493 14.35 -11.89 -6.41
C SER A 493 15.29 -10.87 -7.07
N ILE A 494 16.49 -11.29 -7.47
CA ILE A 494 17.44 -10.48 -8.25
C ILE A 494 16.82 -10.05 -9.57
N ASN A 495 16.20 -10.98 -10.30
CA ASN A 495 15.52 -10.69 -11.56
C ASN A 495 14.38 -9.67 -11.38
N ALA A 496 13.59 -9.80 -10.32
CA ALA A 496 12.52 -8.87 -10.00
C ALA A 496 13.04 -7.45 -9.73
N ILE A 497 14.09 -7.33 -8.92
CA ILE A 497 14.72 -6.03 -8.60
C ILE A 497 15.30 -5.38 -9.86
N ASN A 498 16.02 -6.13 -10.68
CA ASN A 498 16.59 -5.60 -11.93
C ASN A 498 15.49 -5.15 -12.90
N TYR A 499 14.40 -5.90 -13.00
CA TYR A 499 13.24 -5.50 -13.79
C TYR A 499 12.62 -4.19 -13.30
N GLY A 500 12.40 -4.06 -11.98
CA GLY A 500 11.88 -2.83 -11.37
C GLY A 500 12.80 -1.62 -11.62
N LYS A 501 14.12 -1.81 -11.48
CA LYS A 501 15.14 -0.78 -11.77
C LYS A 501 15.05 -0.26 -13.19
N GLU A 502 15.00 -1.15 -14.18
CA GLU A 502 14.91 -0.74 -15.60
C GLU A 502 13.62 0.05 -15.87
N LYS A 503 12.49 -0.37 -15.28
CA LYS A 503 11.22 0.36 -15.42
C LYS A 503 11.27 1.74 -14.79
N ILE A 504 11.81 1.89 -13.58
CA ILE A 504 12.00 3.21 -12.95
C ILE A 504 12.92 4.09 -13.80
N LYS A 505 13.99 3.51 -14.39
CA LYS A 505 14.91 4.23 -15.28
C LYS A 505 14.18 4.77 -16.51
N GLU A 506 13.32 3.98 -17.15
CA GLU A 506 12.46 4.45 -18.24
C GLU A 506 11.58 5.64 -17.83
N LYS A 507 11.02 5.64 -16.61
CA LYS A 507 10.17 6.72 -16.09
C LYS A 507 10.94 8.02 -15.88
N LEU A 508 12.16 7.94 -15.35
CA LEU A 508 13.03 9.11 -15.15
C LEU A 508 13.48 9.70 -16.48
N VAL A 509 13.92 8.87 -17.43
CA VAL A 509 14.33 9.35 -18.77
C VAL A 509 13.16 10.02 -19.51
N ARG A 510 11.93 9.54 -19.33
CA ARG A 510 10.72 10.17 -19.91
C ARG A 510 10.26 11.42 -19.16
N GLY A 511 10.86 11.77 -18.02
CA GLY A 511 10.44 12.90 -17.19
C GLY A 511 9.12 12.68 -16.45
N THR A 512 8.65 11.44 -16.29
CA THR A 512 7.38 11.16 -15.60
C THR A 512 7.49 11.22 -14.08
N LEU A 513 8.70 11.38 -13.54
CA LEU A 513 9.00 11.71 -12.14
C LEU A 513 9.67 13.08 -12.12
N PRO A 514 8.92 14.19 -12.23
CA PRO A 514 9.48 15.47 -12.68
C PRO A 514 10.55 16.07 -11.78
N PHE A 515 10.40 15.98 -10.45
CA PHE A 515 11.43 16.49 -9.53
C PHE A 515 12.65 15.57 -9.53
N LEU A 516 12.45 14.24 -9.56
CA LEU A 516 13.56 13.30 -9.60
C LEU A 516 14.31 13.33 -10.94
N SER A 517 13.65 13.75 -12.01
CA SER A 517 14.23 13.94 -13.35
C SER A 517 14.79 15.34 -13.57
N LEU A 518 14.70 16.22 -12.58
CA LEU A 518 15.24 17.59 -12.65
C LEU A 518 16.74 17.55 -12.86
N GLU A 519 17.26 18.29 -13.83
CA GLU A 519 18.70 18.34 -14.07
C GLU A 519 19.37 19.34 -13.10
N VAL A 520 20.37 18.87 -12.35
CA VAL A 520 21.18 19.66 -11.42
C VAL A 520 22.64 19.34 -11.67
N ASP A 521 23.42 20.33 -12.08
CA ASP A 521 24.84 20.21 -12.45
C ASP A 521 25.10 19.17 -13.57
N GLY A 522 24.21 19.07 -14.56
CA GLY A 522 24.37 18.16 -15.72
C GLY A 522 23.88 16.73 -15.49
N GLU A 523 23.31 16.43 -14.31
CA GLU A 523 22.81 15.10 -13.96
C GLU A 523 21.36 15.19 -13.44
N SER A 524 20.57 14.12 -13.63
CA SER A 524 19.25 14.03 -13.00
C SER A 524 19.36 14.08 -11.48
N TYR A 525 18.37 14.70 -10.83
CA TYR A 525 18.36 14.83 -9.38
C TYR A 525 18.37 13.48 -8.71
N TYR A 526 17.72 12.43 -9.23
CA TYR A 526 17.89 11.06 -8.74
C TYR A 526 18.94 10.29 -9.57
N CYS A 527 20.05 9.93 -8.94
CA CYS A 527 21.16 9.19 -9.54
C CYS A 527 20.84 7.69 -9.65
N MET A 528 20.18 7.28 -10.74
CA MET A 528 19.66 5.91 -10.91
C MET A 528 20.70 4.79 -10.87
N ASP A 529 21.87 5.04 -11.43
CA ASP A 529 22.91 4.01 -11.52
C ASP A 529 23.51 3.70 -10.13
N GLU A 530 23.36 4.64 -9.18
CA GLU A 530 23.71 4.50 -7.77
C GLU A 530 22.59 3.92 -6.89
N GLY A 531 21.42 3.61 -7.47
CA GLY A 531 20.28 3.06 -6.75
C GLY A 531 20.51 1.63 -6.27
N TYR A 532 20.02 1.33 -5.07
CA TYR A 532 20.15 0.02 -4.42
C TYR A 532 18.86 -0.81 -4.52
N GLY A 533 19.02 -2.12 -4.69
CA GLY A 533 17.96 -3.10 -4.45
C GLY A 533 18.11 -3.75 -3.08
N ARG A 534 17.01 -4.22 -2.49
CA ARG A 534 17.06 -4.93 -1.20
C ARG A 534 16.40 -6.30 -1.26
N ILE A 535 17.04 -7.30 -0.65
CA ILE A 535 16.44 -8.60 -0.37
C ILE A 535 16.33 -8.75 1.15
N GLY A 536 15.12 -8.94 1.67
CA GLY A 536 14.87 -9.22 3.07
C GLY A 536 14.31 -10.62 3.30
N PHE A 537 14.19 -11.00 4.57
CA PHE A 537 13.69 -12.30 4.98
C PHE A 537 12.49 -12.18 5.91
N ALA A 538 11.43 -12.94 5.63
CA ALA A 538 10.39 -13.22 6.59
C ALA A 538 10.65 -14.57 7.25
N GLY A 539 10.50 -14.61 8.57
CA GLY A 539 10.47 -15.83 9.37
C GLY A 539 11.78 -16.60 9.45
N LEU A 540 12.94 -15.93 9.56
CA LEU A 540 14.23 -16.61 9.74
C LEU A 540 14.23 -17.52 10.98
N PHE A 541 13.62 -17.05 12.08
CA PHE A 541 13.43 -17.82 13.30
C PHE A 541 12.57 -19.06 13.06
N GLU A 542 11.37 -18.89 12.49
CA GLU A 542 10.45 -19.99 12.24
C GLU A 542 11.00 -20.97 11.20
N ALA A 543 11.68 -20.51 10.15
CA ALA A 543 12.31 -21.36 9.15
C ALA A 543 13.37 -22.27 9.77
N THR A 544 14.21 -21.72 10.66
CA THR A 544 15.22 -22.49 11.38
C THR A 544 14.58 -23.54 12.28
N ARG A 545 13.52 -23.18 13.01
CA ARG A 545 12.77 -24.12 13.87
C ARG A 545 12.04 -25.19 13.05
N ILE A 546 11.39 -24.84 11.95
CA ILE A 546 10.69 -25.78 11.03
C ILE A 546 11.64 -26.79 10.42
N HIS A 547 12.85 -26.36 10.07
CA HIS A 547 13.86 -27.17 9.39
C HIS A 547 14.66 -28.04 10.36
N MET A 548 15.09 -27.49 11.49
CA MET A 548 16.02 -28.15 12.42
C MET A 548 15.38 -28.65 13.71
N ASN A 549 14.18 -28.20 14.05
CA ASN A 549 13.56 -28.37 15.37
C ASN A 549 14.43 -27.83 16.52
N LYS A 550 15.08 -26.67 16.29
CA LYS A 550 16.02 -26.00 17.21
C LYS A 550 15.81 -24.49 17.20
N ASP A 551 16.20 -23.82 18.28
CA ASP A 551 16.11 -22.38 18.50
C ASP A 551 17.43 -21.64 18.31
N ILE A 552 17.39 -20.56 17.52
CA ILE A 552 18.55 -19.68 17.23
C ILE A 552 19.22 -19.18 18.52
N HIS A 553 18.43 -18.88 19.54
CA HIS A 553 18.92 -18.24 20.77
C HIS A 553 19.49 -19.24 21.80
N GLN A 554 19.18 -20.54 21.66
CA GLN A 554 19.56 -21.59 22.61
C GLN A 554 20.63 -22.53 22.06
N GLU A 555 20.57 -22.85 20.75
CA GLU A 555 21.42 -23.87 20.14
C GLU A 555 22.38 -23.30 19.11
N LYS A 556 23.66 -23.67 19.25
CA LYS A 556 24.73 -23.22 18.35
C LYS A 556 24.54 -23.72 16.91
N GLU A 557 23.99 -24.93 16.72
CA GLU A 557 23.72 -25.44 15.37
C GLU A 557 22.65 -24.63 14.65
N ALA A 558 21.58 -24.22 15.36
CA ALA A 558 20.52 -23.38 14.81
C ALA A 558 21.06 -22.02 14.37
N LEU A 559 21.82 -21.34 15.25
CA LEU A 559 22.47 -20.07 14.91
C LEU A 559 23.41 -20.20 13.70
N ASN A 560 24.17 -21.29 13.62
CA ASN A 560 25.06 -21.54 12.48
C ASN A 560 24.29 -21.79 11.18
N PHE A 561 23.16 -22.51 11.23
CA PHE A 561 22.31 -22.70 10.05
C PHE A 561 21.70 -21.39 9.57
N SER A 562 21.14 -20.57 10.47
CA SER A 562 20.61 -19.25 10.11
C SER A 562 21.69 -18.34 9.51
N LYS A 563 22.94 -18.42 10.01
CA LYS A 563 24.08 -17.72 9.38
C LYS A 563 24.35 -18.22 7.97
N LYS A 564 24.35 -19.54 7.74
CA LYS A 564 24.57 -20.12 6.40
C LYS A 564 23.55 -19.64 5.37
N ILE A 565 22.28 -19.43 5.77
CA ILE A 565 21.25 -18.85 4.88
C ILE A 565 21.69 -17.48 4.36
N VAL A 566 22.13 -16.61 5.28
CA VAL A 566 22.57 -15.24 4.94
C VAL A 566 23.90 -15.26 4.18
N GLU A 567 24.84 -16.14 4.55
CA GLU A 567 26.13 -16.30 3.89
C GLU A 567 25.97 -16.81 2.45
N LYS A 568 25.10 -17.79 2.21
CA LYS A 568 24.75 -18.26 0.85
C LYS A 568 24.09 -17.16 0.02
N THR A 569 23.25 -16.32 0.65
CA THR A 569 22.66 -15.15 -0.04
C THR A 569 23.73 -14.14 -0.43
N LEU A 570 24.66 -13.82 0.47
CA LEU A 570 25.79 -12.94 0.17
C LEU A 570 26.68 -13.48 -0.95
N GLU A 571 26.88 -14.80 -0.99
CA GLU A 571 27.64 -15.46 -2.06
C GLU A 571 27.00 -15.23 -3.43
N LEU A 572 25.68 -15.42 -3.55
CA LEU A 572 24.93 -15.21 -4.79
C LEU A 572 24.86 -13.72 -5.20
N LEU A 573 24.96 -12.81 -4.24
CA LEU A 573 24.94 -11.36 -4.50
C LEU A 573 26.31 -10.77 -4.86
N LYS A 574 27.39 -11.57 -4.91
CA LYS A 574 28.74 -11.07 -5.27
C LYS A 574 28.77 -10.35 -6.62
N ASP A 575 28.03 -10.85 -7.60
CA ASP A 575 27.93 -10.27 -8.94
C ASP A 575 26.88 -9.15 -9.04
N HIS A 576 26.22 -8.84 -7.92
CA HIS A 576 25.15 -7.83 -7.82
C HIS A 576 25.43 -6.85 -6.66
N PRO A 577 26.53 -6.07 -6.70
CA PRO A 577 27.00 -5.28 -5.55
C PRO A 577 26.04 -4.19 -5.06
N LYS A 578 25.10 -3.76 -5.91
CA LYS A 578 24.04 -2.79 -5.60
C LYS A 578 22.76 -3.44 -5.02
N ILE A 579 22.71 -4.76 -4.90
CA ILE A 579 21.65 -5.46 -4.17
C ILE A 579 22.19 -5.87 -2.81
N LYS A 580 21.53 -5.43 -1.73
CA LYS A 580 21.95 -5.69 -0.35
C LYS A 580 20.90 -6.50 0.41
N ILE A 581 21.35 -7.27 1.38
CA ILE A 581 20.44 -7.97 2.30
C ILE A 581 19.97 -7.00 3.37
N THR A 582 18.67 -6.96 3.68
CA THR A 582 18.11 -6.13 4.75
C THR A 582 17.37 -6.97 5.79
N GLU A 583 17.47 -6.55 7.05
CA GLU A 583 16.66 -7.08 8.14
C GLU A 583 15.32 -6.34 8.26
N ILE A 584 15.31 -5.04 7.90
CA ILE A 584 14.19 -4.13 8.16
C ILE A 584 13.35 -3.90 6.90
N SER A 585 12.04 -4.04 7.06
CA SER A 585 10.99 -3.67 6.10
C SER A 585 9.83 -3.00 6.83
N ILE A 586 9.35 -1.87 6.31
CA ILE A 586 8.17 -1.18 6.84
C ILE A 586 6.87 -1.85 6.40
N GLU A 587 6.84 -2.41 5.19
CA GLU A 587 5.76 -3.30 4.78
C GLU A 587 5.92 -4.65 5.50
N ASP A 588 4.87 -5.09 6.19
CA ASP A 588 4.84 -6.36 6.93
C ASP A 588 3.97 -7.41 6.22
N PRO A 589 4.53 -8.20 5.29
CA PRO A 589 3.82 -9.30 4.65
C PRO A 589 3.74 -10.57 5.52
N SER A 590 4.27 -10.56 6.75
CA SER A 590 4.43 -11.79 7.56
C SER A 590 3.12 -12.56 7.78
N ARG A 591 2.00 -11.85 7.96
CA ARG A 591 0.68 -12.47 8.08
C ARG A 591 0.18 -13.05 6.76
N ARG A 592 0.35 -12.32 5.65
CA ARG A 592 -0.02 -12.77 4.30
C ARG A 592 0.72 -14.07 3.96
N LEU A 593 2.03 -14.09 4.20
CA LEU A 593 2.90 -15.24 3.94
C LEU A 593 2.51 -16.43 4.83
N PHE A 594 2.26 -16.21 6.13
CA PHE A 594 1.77 -17.27 7.02
C PHE A 594 0.43 -17.86 6.56
N ILE A 595 -0.53 -17.02 6.14
CA ILE A 595 -1.82 -17.49 5.62
C ILE A 595 -1.64 -18.30 4.33
N ALA A 596 -0.80 -17.84 3.40
CA ALA A 596 -0.52 -18.56 2.16
C ALA A 596 0.09 -19.95 2.42
N ASP A 597 0.99 -20.05 3.40
CA ASP A 597 1.60 -21.31 3.83
C ASP A 597 0.59 -22.19 4.56
N GLY A 598 -0.24 -21.61 5.44
CA GLY A 598 -1.29 -22.31 6.17
C GLY A 598 -2.39 -22.89 5.28
N ILE A 599 -2.75 -22.21 4.19
CA ILE A 599 -3.69 -22.73 3.19
C ILE A 599 -3.08 -23.92 2.44
N ARG A 600 -1.78 -23.86 2.09
CA ARG A 600 -1.11 -24.88 1.27
C ARG A 600 -0.66 -26.11 2.07
N TYR A 601 -0.22 -25.95 3.31
CA TYR A 601 0.31 -27.05 4.14
C TYR A 601 -0.49 -27.35 5.40
N GLY A 602 -1.46 -26.51 5.77
CA GLY A 602 -2.24 -26.64 7.00
C GLY A 602 -1.64 -25.86 8.17
N PHE A 603 -2.45 -24.97 8.76
CA PHE A 603 -2.06 -24.14 9.92
C PHE A 603 -1.52 -24.96 11.09
N ARG A 604 -2.18 -26.07 11.42
CA ARG A 604 -1.79 -26.94 12.54
C ARG A 604 -0.40 -27.56 12.36
N ILE A 605 -0.03 -27.94 11.13
CA ILE A 605 1.29 -28.51 10.83
C ILE A 605 2.38 -27.46 11.08
N ILE A 606 2.12 -26.20 10.69
CA ILE A 606 3.05 -25.10 10.94
C ILE A 606 3.18 -24.85 12.44
N GLU A 607 2.06 -24.74 13.16
CA GLU A 607 2.03 -24.53 14.63
C GLU A 607 2.76 -25.64 15.40
N GLU A 608 2.60 -26.90 14.99
CA GLU A 608 3.30 -28.05 15.58
C GLU A 608 4.81 -27.94 15.33
N LYS A 609 5.25 -27.61 14.11
CA LYS A 609 6.68 -27.46 13.76
C LYS A 609 7.35 -26.25 14.40
N VAL A 610 6.62 -25.15 14.58
CA VAL A 610 7.14 -23.98 15.33
C VAL A 610 6.91 -24.11 16.83
N ASN A 611 6.36 -25.22 17.31
CA ASN A 611 6.07 -25.48 18.72
C ASN A 611 5.35 -24.31 19.42
N GLY A 612 4.27 -23.81 18.81
CA GLY A 612 3.51 -22.68 19.32
C GLY A 612 2.43 -22.15 18.39
N ARG A 613 1.46 -21.43 18.95
CA ARG A 613 0.42 -20.73 18.18
C ARG A 613 0.92 -19.38 17.69
N ILE A 614 1.04 -19.26 16.38
CA ILE A 614 1.44 -18.02 15.70
C ILE A 614 0.33 -17.56 14.76
N SER A 615 0.23 -16.25 14.55
CA SER A 615 -0.72 -15.63 13.60
C SER A 615 -0.01 -14.96 12.42
N LYS A 616 1.32 -14.87 12.49
CA LYS A 616 2.22 -14.31 11.48
C LYS A 616 3.64 -14.80 11.74
N TYR A 617 4.49 -14.73 10.72
CA TYR A 617 5.93 -14.98 10.88
C TYR A 617 6.67 -13.81 11.52
N SER A 618 7.87 -14.06 12.03
CA SER A 618 8.72 -12.99 12.57
C SER A 618 9.34 -12.15 11.45
N MET A 619 9.43 -10.85 11.67
CA MET A 619 10.03 -9.89 10.74
C MET A 619 10.67 -8.74 11.53
N ASN A 620 11.66 -8.06 10.94
CA ASN A 620 12.39 -6.94 11.56
C ASN A 620 13.13 -7.29 12.87
N THR A 621 13.37 -8.58 13.10
CA THR A 621 14.21 -9.09 14.19
C THR A 621 14.65 -10.50 13.86
N ILE A 622 15.81 -10.89 14.34
CA ILE A 622 16.29 -12.27 14.27
C ILE A 622 15.57 -13.16 15.29
N ILE A 623 15.18 -12.61 16.45
CA ILE A 623 14.52 -13.36 17.52
C ILE A 623 13.20 -12.68 17.91
N PRO A 624 12.05 -13.37 17.82
CA PRO A 624 10.75 -12.82 18.18
C PRO A 624 10.75 -12.11 19.55
N TYR A 625 10.07 -10.97 19.66
CA TYR A 625 10.03 -10.16 20.89
C TYR A 625 9.14 -10.73 22.01
N ASP A 626 8.33 -11.76 21.73
CA ASP A 626 7.58 -12.53 22.73
C ASP A 626 8.43 -13.64 23.38
N ILE A 627 9.63 -13.90 22.83
CA ILE A 627 10.64 -14.77 23.41
C ILE A 627 11.59 -13.94 24.29
N TYR A 628 11.74 -14.40 25.54
CA TYR A 628 12.67 -13.77 26.47
C TYR A 628 14.10 -14.19 26.14
N VAL A 629 14.96 -13.20 25.87
CA VAL A 629 16.41 -13.37 25.70
C VAL A 629 17.11 -12.22 26.43
N PRO A 630 18.10 -12.49 27.30
CA PRO A 630 18.89 -11.44 27.93
C PRO A 630 19.45 -10.43 26.91
N LEU A 631 19.45 -9.14 27.23
CA LEU A 631 19.78 -8.08 26.26
C LEU A 631 21.18 -8.25 25.66
N ASN A 632 22.17 -8.60 26.48
CA ASN A 632 23.53 -8.88 26.02
C ASN A 632 23.60 -10.01 24.98
N ARG A 633 22.81 -11.08 25.17
CA ARG A 633 22.71 -12.20 24.25
C ARG A 633 21.97 -11.81 22.98
N ARG A 634 20.91 -10.98 23.08
CA ARG A 634 20.23 -10.41 21.90
C ARG A 634 21.19 -9.55 21.07
N ILE A 635 21.91 -8.61 21.70
CA ILE A 635 22.93 -7.77 21.05
C ILE A 635 23.99 -8.64 20.35
N GLU A 636 24.42 -9.74 20.98
CA GLU A 636 25.38 -10.66 20.36
C GLU A 636 24.82 -11.31 19.10
N ILE A 637 23.60 -11.86 19.16
CA ILE A 637 22.98 -12.54 18.03
C ILE A 637 22.70 -11.56 16.90
N GLU A 638 22.01 -10.45 17.18
CA GLU A 638 21.64 -9.41 16.20
C GLU A 638 22.90 -8.82 15.54
N GLY A 639 23.96 -8.58 16.33
CA GLY A 639 25.25 -8.09 15.83
C GLY A 639 25.94 -9.01 14.81
N ILE A 640 25.71 -10.34 14.88
CA ILE A 640 26.23 -11.29 13.88
C ILE A 640 25.58 -11.06 12.51
N PHE A 641 24.29 -10.70 12.50
CA PHE A 641 23.48 -10.49 11.30
C PHE A 641 23.60 -9.08 10.75
N HIS A 642 23.67 -8.04 11.60
CA HIS A 642 23.92 -6.66 11.17
C HIS A 642 25.19 -6.55 10.30
N LYS A 643 26.24 -7.31 10.62
CA LYS A 643 27.51 -7.37 9.83
C LYS A 643 27.36 -7.95 8.43
N LYS A 644 26.24 -8.62 8.14
CA LYS A 644 25.94 -9.28 6.86
C LYS A 644 24.79 -8.60 6.12
N MET A 645 23.84 -8.02 6.85
CA MET A 645 22.63 -7.40 6.31
C MET A 645 22.80 -5.88 6.15
N LEU A 646 23.62 -5.49 5.18
CA LEU A 646 24.04 -4.09 4.97
C LEU A 646 23.03 -3.19 4.25
N GLY A 647 21.87 -3.71 3.85
CA GLY A 647 20.77 -2.95 3.20
C GLY A 647 19.83 -2.25 4.17
N GLY A 648 19.99 -2.47 5.48
CA GLY A 648 19.19 -1.88 6.54
C GLY A 648 19.07 -2.85 7.70
N ASN A 649 19.36 -2.37 8.91
CA ASN A 649 19.38 -3.16 10.15
C ASN A 649 19.14 -2.22 11.34
N CYS A 650 18.49 -2.70 12.40
CA CYS A 650 18.25 -1.92 13.60
C CYS A 650 17.79 -2.83 14.75
N LEU A 651 18.53 -2.81 15.86
CA LEU A 651 18.12 -3.49 17.07
C LEU A 651 17.07 -2.64 17.79
N ASN A 652 15.80 -3.06 17.78
CA ASN A 652 14.81 -2.48 18.68
C ASN A 652 14.88 -3.11 20.08
N ILE A 653 14.89 -2.27 21.12
CA ILE A 653 14.96 -2.64 22.55
C ILE A 653 13.64 -2.21 23.21
N PRO A 654 12.65 -3.12 23.34
CA PRO A 654 11.39 -2.78 23.97
C PRO A 654 11.55 -2.59 25.48
N LEU A 655 10.99 -1.52 26.02
CA LEU A 655 11.02 -1.18 27.44
C LEU A 655 9.73 -1.61 28.14
N ILE A 656 9.82 -1.91 29.44
CA ILE A 656 8.67 -2.08 30.33
C ILE A 656 8.66 -0.92 31.34
N GLU A 657 7.47 -0.53 31.80
CA GLU A 657 7.34 0.46 32.87
C GLU A 657 7.88 -0.05 34.22
N PRO A 658 8.46 0.83 35.07
CA PRO A 658 8.67 2.26 34.86
C PRO A 658 9.81 2.56 33.88
N ILE A 659 9.72 3.69 33.16
CA ILE A 659 10.79 4.11 32.25
C ILE A 659 12.09 4.34 33.05
N PRO A 660 13.24 3.84 32.56
CA PRO A 660 14.53 4.10 33.16
C PRO A 660 14.86 5.60 33.27
N PRO A 661 15.59 6.03 34.32
CA PRO A 661 16.07 7.40 34.43
C PRO A 661 17.11 7.71 33.33
N LYS A 662 17.35 9.01 33.08
CA LYS A 662 18.27 9.49 32.04
C LYS A 662 19.68 8.89 32.17
N ASP A 663 20.19 8.74 33.39
CA ASP A 663 21.52 8.16 33.65
C ASP A 663 21.62 6.68 33.20
N THR A 664 20.52 5.93 33.29
CA THR A 664 20.48 4.56 32.78
C THR A 664 20.61 4.56 31.25
N PHE A 665 19.91 5.45 30.55
CA PHE A 665 20.09 5.59 29.09
C PHE A 665 21.52 5.98 28.73
N TYR A 666 22.13 6.94 29.45
CA TYR A 666 23.53 7.31 29.23
C TYR A 666 24.44 6.07 29.31
N LYS A 667 24.28 5.26 30.36
CA LYS A 667 25.06 4.03 30.56
C LYS A 667 24.87 3.04 29.40
N TYR A 668 23.63 2.77 28.98
CA TYR A 668 23.36 1.82 27.89
C TYR A 668 23.79 2.33 26.51
N LEU A 669 23.62 3.64 26.24
CA LEU A 669 24.17 4.25 25.01
C LEU A 669 25.68 4.02 24.95
N LYS A 670 26.40 4.33 26.04
CA LYS A 670 27.83 4.09 26.16
C LYS A 670 28.17 2.61 25.97
N GLU A 671 27.52 1.71 26.71
CA GLU A 671 27.82 0.27 26.65
C GLU A 671 27.59 -0.34 25.25
N ILE A 672 26.50 0.04 24.57
CA ILE A 672 26.17 -0.47 23.24
C ILE A 672 27.16 0.06 22.20
N ILE A 673 27.52 1.35 22.27
CA ILE A 673 28.49 1.95 21.35
C ILE A 673 29.88 1.33 21.55
N TYR A 674 30.34 1.19 22.80
CA TYR A 674 31.64 0.60 23.13
C TYR A 674 31.76 -0.88 22.74
N ASN A 675 30.69 -1.67 22.89
CA ASN A 675 30.76 -3.09 22.52
C ASN A 675 30.89 -3.31 21.01
N ASN A 676 30.50 -2.30 20.21
CA ASN A 676 30.59 -2.25 18.76
C ASN A 676 30.05 -3.51 18.04
N ARG A 677 28.95 -4.07 18.53
CA ARG A 677 28.33 -5.27 17.96
C ARG A 677 27.25 -4.96 16.94
N VAL A 678 26.40 -3.97 17.22
CA VAL A 678 25.27 -3.56 16.38
C VAL A 678 25.52 -2.22 15.73
N ALA A 679 25.12 -2.10 14.45
CA ALA A 679 25.28 -0.88 13.65
C ALA A 679 24.28 0.22 14.03
N ALA A 680 23.02 -0.13 14.30
CA ALA A 680 21.99 0.80 14.72
C ALA A 680 21.07 0.15 15.76
N PHE A 681 20.54 0.95 16.66
CA PHE A 681 19.59 0.50 17.68
C PHE A 681 18.62 1.61 18.09
N THR A 682 17.52 1.21 18.71
CA THR A 682 16.52 2.13 19.24
C THR A 682 15.82 1.53 20.45
N PHE A 683 15.22 2.38 21.26
CA PHE A 683 14.33 1.97 22.35
C PHE A 683 12.89 2.12 21.88
N SER A 684 11.98 1.27 22.38
CA SER A 684 10.55 1.40 22.11
C SER A 684 9.72 1.23 23.38
N LEU A 685 8.72 2.08 23.52
CA LEU A 685 7.72 1.98 24.58
C LEU A 685 6.34 2.30 23.99
N ASP A 686 5.32 1.51 24.31
CA ASP A 686 3.95 1.81 23.91
C ASP A 686 3.40 3.05 24.63
N PHE A 687 2.54 3.81 23.95
CA PHE A 687 1.86 4.96 24.53
C PHE A 687 0.34 4.84 24.43
N THR A 688 -0.36 5.49 25.37
CA THR A 688 -1.81 5.70 25.31
C THR A 688 -2.14 7.18 25.23
N TYR A 689 -2.80 7.60 24.16
CA TYR A 689 -3.27 8.97 23.96
C TYR A 689 -4.75 9.11 24.33
N CYS A 690 -5.09 10.07 25.18
CA CYS A 690 -6.48 10.39 25.48
C CYS A 690 -7.00 11.51 24.57
N LYS A 691 -7.92 11.18 23.64
CA LYS A 691 -8.59 12.13 22.75
C LYS A 691 -9.41 13.22 23.44
N LYS A 692 -9.71 13.05 24.73
CA LYS A 692 -10.61 13.96 25.47
C LYS A 692 -9.87 15.04 26.25
N CYS A 693 -8.75 14.69 26.89
CA CYS A 693 -7.91 15.69 27.58
C CYS A 693 -6.61 16.00 26.82
N GLY A 694 -6.31 15.30 25.72
CA GLY A 694 -5.13 15.54 24.88
C GLY A 694 -3.82 15.05 25.49
N ILE A 695 -3.86 14.22 26.54
CA ILE A 695 -2.67 13.76 27.25
C ILE A 695 -2.17 12.43 26.68
N LEU A 696 -0.85 12.34 26.48
CA LEU A 696 -0.14 11.11 26.16
C LEU A 696 0.41 10.49 27.46
N MET A 697 0.18 9.19 27.64
CA MET A 697 0.60 8.42 28.82
C MET A 697 1.49 7.27 28.37
N HIS A 698 2.44 6.89 29.22
CA HIS A 698 3.31 5.75 29.00
C HIS A 698 2.54 4.43 29.21
N GLY A 699 2.89 3.42 28.44
CA GLY A 699 2.26 2.10 28.47
C GLY A 699 0.85 2.08 27.88
N LYS A 700 0.26 0.87 27.87
CA LYS A 700 -1.15 0.66 27.53
C LYS A 700 -2.02 0.87 28.78
N ARG A 701 -2.91 1.86 28.73
CA ARG A 701 -3.81 2.22 29.83
C ARG A 701 -5.25 1.86 29.49
N GLU A 702 -5.96 1.20 30.39
CA GLU A 702 -7.39 0.93 30.21
C GLU A 702 -8.27 2.17 30.44
N ARG A 703 -7.76 3.13 31.22
CA ARG A 703 -8.40 4.41 31.56
C ARG A 703 -7.36 5.52 31.54
N CYS A 704 -7.76 6.73 31.19
CA CYS A 704 -6.89 7.89 31.31
C CYS A 704 -6.62 8.21 32.80
N ASP A 705 -5.34 8.28 33.16
CA ASP A 705 -4.88 8.57 34.53
C ASP A 705 -5.31 9.96 35.04
N TYR A 706 -5.71 10.86 34.13
CA TYR A 706 -6.05 12.25 34.45
C TYR A 706 -7.56 12.53 34.43
N CYS A 707 -8.29 12.02 33.42
CA CYS A 707 -9.72 12.30 33.26
C CYS A 707 -10.64 11.09 33.49
N GLY A 708 -10.08 9.91 33.78
CA GLY A 708 -10.82 8.69 34.10
C GLY A 708 -11.59 8.04 32.93
N ARG A 709 -11.57 8.63 31.74
CA ARG A 709 -12.28 8.10 30.57
C ARG A 709 -11.61 6.84 30.03
N SER A 710 -12.43 5.90 29.54
CA SER A 710 -11.99 4.59 29.03
C SER A 710 -12.29 4.42 27.55
N LEU A 711 -11.77 3.32 26.98
CA LEU A 711 -12.17 2.74 25.69
C LEU A 711 -12.09 3.75 24.53
N ALA A 712 -13.24 4.17 23.97
CA ALA A 712 -13.34 4.99 22.77
C ALA A 712 -12.65 6.37 22.87
N ALA A 713 -12.33 6.81 24.09
CA ALA A 713 -11.56 8.03 24.32
C ALA A 713 -10.04 7.84 24.20
N LEU A 714 -9.56 6.60 24.12
CA LEU A 714 -8.15 6.25 24.12
C LEU A 714 -7.70 5.76 22.74
N GLU A 715 -6.46 6.07 22.40
CA GLU A 715 -5.76 5.56 21.21
C GLU A 715 -4.41 5.00 21.67
N TYR A 716 -4.07 3.81 21.19
CA TYR A 716 -2.81 3.16 21.54
C TYR A 716 -1.82 3.37 20.41
N TYR A 717 -0.59 3.73 20.76
CA TYR A 717 0.51 3.92 19.84
C TYR A 717 1.60 2.91 20.18
N SER A 718 2.06 2.17 19.17
CA SER A 718 3.20 1.27 19.29
C SER A 718 4.26 1.66 18.27
N LYS A 719 5.53 1.56 18.66
CA LYS A 719 6.64 1.84 17.74
C LYS A 719 6.89 0.62 16.87
N ASN A 720 6.64 0.74 15.56
CA ASN A 720 7.04 -0.28 14.60
C ASN A 720 8.46 0.05 14.11
N VAL A 721 9.49 -0.44 14.79
CA VAL A 721 10.93 -0.21 14.54
C VAL A 721 11.33 1.28 14.42
N ASN A 722 10.91 1.98 13.37
CA ASN A 722 11.29 3.36 13.05
C ASN A 722 10.35 4.42 13.69
N THR A 723 9.03 4.26 13.64
CA THR A 723 8.08 5.29 14.08
C THR A 723 6.86 4.73 14.83
N TYR A 724 6.17 5.60 15.54
CA TYR A 724 4.93 5.30 16.25
C TYR A 724 3.74 5.27 15.31
N MET A 725 2.97 4.18 15.36
CA MET A 725 1.72 4.03 14.62
C MET A 725 0.57 3.70 15.57
N ILE A 726 -0.65 4.08 15.19
CA ILE A 726 -1.86 3.74 15.94
C ILE A 726 -2.09 2.23 15.83
N ASP A 727 -2.21 1.54 16.96
CA ASP A 727 -2.61 0.13 17.02
C ASP A 727 -4.13 0.04 16.80
N THR A 728 -4.52 -0.30 15.57
CA THR A 728 -5.94 -0.38 15.18
C THR A 728 -6.59 -1.72 15.51
N ASN A 729 -5.82 -2.76 15.80
CA ASN A 729 -6.34 -4.13 15.84
C ASN A 729 -6.21 -4.79 17.22
N ASN A 730 -5.61 -4.14 18.23
CA ASN A 730 -5.24 -4.82 19.49
C ASN A 730 -4.46 -6.13 19.23
N GLU A 731 -3.77 -6.22 18.08
CA GLU A 731 -3.11 -7.45 17.60
C GLU A 731 -1.69 -7.59 18.14
N THR A 732 -1.18 -6.58 18.83
CA THR A 732 0.11 -6.65 19.51
C THR A 732 -0.02 -7.53 20.76
N LYS A 733 0.38 -8.79 20.62
CA LYS A 733 0.68 -9.71 21.74
C LYS A 733 1.64 -9.03 22.73
N ASN A 734 1.62 -9.51 23.99
CA ASN A 734 2.52 -9.10 25.07
C ASN A 734 4.00 -9.18 24.64
N VAL A 735 4.57 -8.05 24.21
CA VAL A 735 6.02 -7.91 24.01
C VAL A 735 6.70 -8.09 25.36
N LYS A 736 7.68 -9.00 25.46
CA LYS A 736 8.51 -9.13 26.67
C LYS A 736 9.59 -8.07 26.61
N GLY A 737 9.27 -6.87 27.09
CA GLY A 737 10.26 -5.80 27.17
C GLY A 737 11.33 -6.05 28.23
N TYR A 738 12.30 -5.15 28.28
CA TYR A 738 13.41 -5.14 29.22
C TYR A 738 13.14 -4.20 30.38
N LEU A 739 13.40 -4.66 31.60
CA LEU A 739 13.65 -3.82 32.77
C LEU A 739 15.14 -3.48 32.75
N LEU A 740 15.49 -2.27 32.28
CA LEU A 740 16.88 -1.84 32.08
C LEU A 740 17.58 -1.38 33.35
#